data_AF-A0A293MJZ6-F1
#
_entry.id   AF-A0A293MJZ6-F1
#
_cell.length_a   1.000
_cell.length_b   1.000
_cell.length_c   1.000
_cell.angle_alpha   90.00
_cell.angle_beta   90.00
_cell.angle_gamma   90.00
#
_symmetry.space_group_name_H-M   'P 1'
#
loop_
_entity.id
_entity.type
_entity.pdbx_description
1 polymer ?
#
loop_
_entity_poly.entity_id
_entity_poly.type
_entity_poly.pdbx_seq_one_letter_code
_entity_poly.pdbx_strand_id
1 'polypeptide(L)'
;MNRKKIDNRIRIQIENGVKKGHRTMVILVGAKARDQVVILHHMLSKSAVKARPSVLWCYKKELGFTTHRKKRMKQLKKKIQAGELDVNEEDPFELFTAATNIRYCYYHETHKILGNTYGMLVLQDFEAMTANTLARTVETVQGGGLVVVLLQSVQCLRQLYTLAMDVHARYRTEAYQEVVGRFNERFILSLGSCSSCLVLDDQLNILPISSHMSVKCSQAEVEGNTEELVTLKKSLEDTPPLGPLVTLCCTCDQARALLKCCDAVAEQTLRTTVTVTAARGRGKSASLGLALAAAIAFGYSNIFVTAPSPENLKTLFEFLLKGLEILKYEEHQDYEVSRGTQGELGKCVVRLSVFRGDHRQTVQYIHPSDSHLLGQAELVVVDEAAAVPLPMVQKLLGPYLVFLASTISGYEGTGRSLTLKLIEQLRQESGSQAQGRNLQEVSLSESIRYSPGDPVEQWLNCLLCLDATIVPAKGCPPPSDCNLFYVNRDTLFSYHRASEAFLQQVIGLYVASHYKNSPNDLQMLADAPAHHLFVLLAPVSNAKALPQVLCVMQVCYEGCISAATVSDSMSRGRRAAGDLIPWTISQQFQDEEFASLAGARIVRIATHPEYQRMGYGQRALELLTEYYMGHIPMLEEKAVPTSDEPSEQEVPAPRTGLPPLLLKLSERRAERLDYLGVSYGLTSPLLKFWKKAGSGIHETNT
;
A
#
# COMPACT_ATOMS: atom_id res chain seq x y z
N MET A 1 -24.25 32.40 -19.21
CA MET A 1 -23.00 31.94 -18.56
C MET A 1 -22.18 33.15 -18.10
N ASN A 2 -22.07 33.39 -16.80
CA ASN A 2 -21.12 34.38 -16.28
C ASN A 2 -19.70 33.85 -16.47
N ARG A 3 -18.90 34.48 -17.35
CA ARG A 3 -17.48 34.16 -17.53
C ARG A 3 -16.70 34.66 -16.31
N LYS A 4 -16.59 33.82 -15.27
CA LYS A 4 -15.76 34.10 -14.10
C LYS A 4 -14.30 33.80 -14.45
N LYS A 5 -13.39 34.72 -14.13
CA LYS A 5 -11.95 34.51 -14.30
C LYS A 5 -11.48 33.49 -13.27
N ILE A 6 -10.95 32.36 -13.73
CA ILE A 6 -10.36 31.34 -12.86
C ILE A 6 -9.06 31.87 -12.27
N ASP A 7 -8.78 31.52 -11.02
CA ASP A 7 -7.53 31.88 -10.36
C ASP A 7 -6.32 31.28 -11.10
N ASN A 8 -5.35 32.13 -11.44
CA ASN A 8 -4.14 31.72 -12.16
C ASN A 8 -3.30 30.70 -11.38
N ARG A 9 -3.41 30.66 -10.05
CA ARG A 9 -2.65 29.71 -9.20
C ARG A 9 -2.88 28.25 -9.59
N ILE A 10 -4.12 27.89 -9.96
CA ILE A 10 -4.48 26.52 -10.39
C ILE A 10 -3.69 26.15 -11.64
N ARG A 11 -3.71 27.05 -12.63
CA ARG A 11 -3.00 26.85 -13.90
C ARG A 11 -1.49 26.76 -13.70
N ILE A 12 -0.92 27.67 -12.91
CA ILE A 12 0.52 27.68 -12.64
C ILE A 12 0.95 26.40 -11.94
N GLN A 13 0.15 25.89 -11.00
CA GLN A 13 0.47 24.63 -10.31
C GLN A 13 0.49 23.43 -11.26
N ILE A 14 -0.49 23.33 -12.15
CA ILE A 14 -0.52 22.26 -13.17
C ILE A 14 0.66 22.39 -14.13
N GLU A 15 0.97 23.61 -14.59
CA GLU A 15 2.13 23.86 -15.46
C GLU A 15 3.45 23.52 -14.76
N ASN A 16 3.60 23.85 -13.47
CA ASN A 16 4.77 23.49 -12.66
C ASN A 16 4.89 21.97 -12.48
N GLY A 17 3.77 21.28 -12.20
CA GLY A 17 3.74 19.82 -12.09
C GLY A 17 4.19 19.13 -13.37
N VAL A 18 3.70 19.59 -14.53
CA VAL A 18 4.13 19.07 -15.84
C VAL A 18 5.60 19.34 -16.12
N LYS A 19 6.10 20.54 -15.80
CA LYS A 19 7.52 20.91 -16.02
C LYS A 19 8.47 20.10 -15.15
N LYS A 20 8.14 19.90 -13.87
CA LYS A 20 8.95 19.13 -12.93
C LYS A 20 8.77 17.62 -13.07
N GLY A 21 7.72 17.16 -13.75
CA GLY A 21 7.33 15.75 -13.76
C GLY A 21 6.79 15.27 -12.40
N HIS A 22 6.21 16.18 -11.61
CA HIS A 22 5.58 15.89 -10.31
C HIS A 22 4.07 15.73 -10.46
N ARG A 23 3.43 14.96 -9.59
CA ARG A 23 1.97 14.84 -9.60
C ARG A 23 1.35 16.04 -8.90
N THR A 24 0.17 16.46 -9.37
CA THR A 24 -0.62 17.50 -8.71
C THR A 24 -1.90 16.89 -8.15
N MET A 25 -2.27 17.24 -6.91
CA MET A 25 -3.50 16.79 -6.27
C MET A 25 -4.50 17.94 -6.19
N VAL A 26 -5.75 17.68 -6.57
CA VAL A 26 -6.85 18.65 -6.51
C VAL A 26 -8.03 18.00 -5.80
N ILE A 27 -8.57 18.71 -4.82
CA ILE A 27 -9.76 18.28 -4.07
C ILE A 27 -10.87 19.24 -4.41
N LEU A 28 -11.97 18.72 -4.97
CA LEU A 28 -13.13 19.50 -5.37
C LEU A 28 -14.25 19.29 -4.37
N VAL A 29 -14.67 20.36 -3.71
CA VAL A 29 -15.75 20.37 -2.72
C VAL A 29 -17.01 20.92 -3.35
N GLY A 30 -18.07 20.11 -3.33
CA GLY A 30 -19.42 20.52 -3.69
C GLY A 30 -20.11 19.61 -4.72
N ALA A 31 -21.39 19.91 -4.95
CA ALA A 31 -22.30 19.06 -5.71
C ALA A 31 -22.01 19.06 -7.22
N LYS A 32 -21.45 20.15 -7.76
CA LYS A 32 -21.13 20.31 -9.20
C LYS A 32 -19.67 20.02 -9.53
N ALA A 33 -18.94 19.37 -8.63
CA ALA A 33 -17.54 19.03 -8.80
C ALA A 33 -17.26 18.20 -10.08
N ARG A 34 -18.23 17.40 -10.57
CA ARG A 34 -18.07 16.57 -11.79
C ARG A 34 -17.80 17.39 -13.04
N ASP A 35 -18.51 18.51 -13.22
CA ASP A 35 -18.39 19.35 -14.41
C ASP A 35 -17.03 20.05 -14.44
N GLN A 36 -16.49 20.37 -13.26
CA GLN A 36 -15.19 21.02 -13.11
C GLN A 36 -14.00 20.11 -13.50
N VAL A 37 -14.18 18.79 -13.44
CA VAL A 37 -13.17 17.81 -13.90
C VAL A 37 -12.80 18.04 -15.37
N VAL A 38 -13.79 18.44 -16.20
CA VAL A 38 -13.60 18.71 -17.62
C VAL A 38 -12.64 19.88 -17.84
N ILE A 39 -12.83 20.94 -17.05
CA ILE A 39 -12.01 22.16 -17.11
C ILE A 39 -10.57 21.83 -16.70
N LEU A 40 -10.40 21.07 -15.61
CA LEU A 40 -9.08 20.63 -15.16
C LEU A 40 -8.37 19.75 -16.20
N HIS A 41 -9.08 18.82 -16.82
CA HIS A 41 -8.53 17.99 -17.89
C HIS A 41 -8.13 18.82 -19.12
N HIS A 42 -8.92 19.84 -19.47
CA HIS A 42 -8.58 20.76 -20.54
C HIS A 42 -7.33 21.58 -20.23
N MET A 43 -7.19 22.08 -18.99
CA MET A 43 -5.98 22.77 -18.53
C MET A 43 -4.75 21.86 -18.61
N LEU A 44 -4.86 20.62 -18.12
CA LEU A 44 -3.79 19.63 -18.18
C LEU A 44 -3.39 19.31 -19.62
N SER A 45 -4.36 19.10 -20.51
CA SER A 45 -4.13 18.82 -21.94
C SER A 45 -3.45 19.98 -22.67
N LYS A 46 -3.69 21.21 -22.23
CA LYS A 46 -3.04 22.40 -22.80
C LYS A 46 -1.59 22.56 -22.33
N SER A 47 -1.33 22.19 -21.08
CA SER A 47 0.01 22.27 -20.48
C SER A 47 0.91 21.10 -20.90
N ALA A 48 0.36 19.91 -21.10
CA ALA A 48 1.08 18.76 -21.59
C ALA A 48 1.28 18.88 -23.13
N VAL A 49 2.52 19.08 -23.58
CA VAL A 49 2.89 19.13 -25.01
C VAL A 49 2.72 17.76 -25.71
N LYS A 50 2.40 16.70 -24.95
CA LYS A 50 2.23 15.30 -25.41
C LYS A 50 0.79 14.99 -25.84
N ALA A 51 0.56 13.73 -26.27
CA ALA A 51 -0.76 13.18 -26.52
C ALA A 51 -1.72 13.40 -25.33
N ARG A 52 -3.03 13.52 -25.62
CA ARG A 52 -4.07 13.73 -24.60
C ARG A 52 -3.96 12.67 -23.49
N PRO A 53 -3.97 13.07 -22.21
CA PRO A 53 -3.78 12.13 -21.10
C PRO A 53 -4.95 11.14 -21.02
N SER A 54 -4.64 9.89 -20.70
CA SER A 54 -5.65 8.88 -20.37
C SER A 54 -6.22 9.14 -18.97
N VAL A 55 -7.51 8.84 -18.79
CA VAL A 55 -8.22 9.10 -17.54
C VAL A 55 -8.63 7.78 -16.89
N LEU A 56 -8.34 7.64 -15.59
CA LEU A 56 -8.86 6.57 -14.74
C LEU A 56 -10.00 7.13 -13.88
N TRP A 57 -11.20 6.58 -14.02
CA TRP A 57 -12.37 6.97 -13.25
C TRP A 57 -12.77 5.86 -12.28
N CYS A 58 -12.63 6.13 -10.99
CA CYS A 58 -12.93 5.18 -9.92
C CYS A 58 -14.22 5.58 -9.19
N TYR A 59 -15.12 4.61 -9.01
CA TYR A 59 -16.44 4.81 -8.42
C TYR A 59 -16.93 3.57 -7.67
N LYS A 60 -17.93 3.73 -6.80
CA LYS A 60 -18.49 2.67 -5.96
C LYS A 60 -19.56 1.86 -6.69
N LYS A 61 -20.65 2.50 -7.10
CA LYS A 61 -21.82 1.85 -7.73
C LYS A 61 -22.44 2.70 -8.85
N GLU A 62 -22.66 3.99 -8.60
CA GLU A 62 -23.39 4.85 -9.53
C GLU A 62 -22.52 5.96 -10.12
N LEU A 63 -22.43 5.99 -11.45
CA LEU A 63 -21.77 7.07 -12.20
C LEU A 63 -22.73 8.23 -12.52
N GLY A 64 -24.06 8.04 -12.38
CA GLY A 64 -25.07 8.99 -12.87
C GLY A 64 -25.19 9.07 -14.40
N PHE A 65 -24.37 8.34 -15.15
CA PHE A 65 -24.43 8.21 -16.61
C PHE A 65 -24.01 6.80 -17.06
N THR A 66 -24.33 6.44 -18.31
CA THR A 66 -23.94 5.13 -18.86
C THR A 66 -22.54 5.17 -19.47
N THR A 67 -21.71 4.19 -19.11
CA THR A 67 -20.36 3.97 -19.68
C THR A 67 -20.40 3.52 -21.14
N HIS A 68 -21.52 2.93 -21.59
CA HIS A 68 -21.67 2.43 -22.96
C HIS A 68 -22.00 3.55 -23.94
N ARG A 69 -21.01 3.93 -24.77
CA ARG A 69 -21.14 4.97 -25.82
C ARG A 69 -22.41 4.81 -26.68
N LYS A 70 -22.72 3.58 -27.13
CA LYS A 70 -23.91 3.30 -27.95
C LYS A 70 -25.24 3.52 -27.20
N LYS A 71 -25.31 3.11 -25.92
CA LYS A 71 -26.51 3.28 -25.09
C LYS A 71 -26.74 4.77 -24.78
N ARG A 72 -25.65 5.51 -24.54
CA ARG A 72 -25.68 6.96 -24.31
C ARG A 72 -26.18 7.73 -25.54
N MET A 73 -25.60 7.48 -26.71
CA MET A 73 -26.05 8.07 -27.98
C MET A 73 -27.55 7.85 -28.22
N LYS A 74 -28.08 6.67 -27.87
CA LYS A 74 -29.52 6.39 -27.95
C LYS A 74 -30.34 7.21 -26.94
N GLN A 75 -29.87 7.36 -25.71
CA GLN A 75 -30.53 8.20 -24.70
C GLN A 75 -30.52 9.68 -25.10
N LEU A 76 -29.41 10.16 -25.63
CA LEU A 76 -29.25 11.53 -26.11
C LEU A 76 -30.19 11.83 -27.27
N LYS A 77 -30.25 10.93 -28.27
CA LYS A 77 -31.21 11.01 -29.38
C LYS A 77 -32.66 10.99 -28.89
N LYS A 78 -32.98 10.19 -27.86
CA LYS A 78 -34.33 10.18 -27.26
C LYS A 78 -34.66 11.52 -26.58
N LYS A 79 -33.72 12.14 -25.88
CA LYS A 79 -33.92 13.45 -25.24
C LYS A 79 -34.09 14.57 -26.26
N ILE A 80 -33.30 14.55 -27.35
CA ILE A 80 -33.45 15.47 -28.49
C ILE A 80 -34.83 15.27 -29.15
N GLN A 81 -35.25 14.03 -29.36
CA GLN A 81 -36.58 13.71 -29.91
C GLN A 81 -37.73 14.13 -28.97
N ALA A 82 -37.51 14.12 -27.66
CA ALA A 82 -38.46 14.59 -26.65
C ALA A 82 -38.50 16.12 -26.51
N GLY A 83 -37.57 16.85 -27.15
CA GLY A 83 -37.50 18.32 -27.08
C GLY A 83 -36.93 18.87 -25.77
N GLU A 84 -36.30 18.04 -24.93
CA GLU A 84 -35.69 18.47 -23.65
C GLU A 84 -34.30 19.09 -23.82
N LEU A 85 -33.66 18.90 -24.97
CA LEU A 85 -32.29 19.34 -25.26
C LEU A 85 -32.22 19.94 -26.67
N ASP A 86 -31.69 21.16 -26.78
CA ASP A 86 -31.41 21.80 -28.06
C ASP A 86 -30.25 21.08 -28.78
N VAL A 87 -30.36 20.94 -30.10
CA VAL A 87 -29.41 20.19 -30.95
C VAL A 87 -27.98 20.77 -30.90
N ASN A 88 -27.83 22.04 -30.50
CA ASN A 88 -26.56 22.77 -30.52
C ASN A 88 -25.92 23.00 -29.13
N GLU A 89 -26.61 22.71 -28.03
CA GLU A 89 -26.04 22.81 -26.69
C GLU A 89 -25.50 21.44 -26.25
N GLU A 90 -24.29 21.11 -26.69
CA GLU A 90 -23.57 19.96 -26.14
C GLU A 90 -22.99 20.33 -24.76
N ASP A 91 -23.39 19.60 -23.73
CA ASP A 91 -22.80 19.74 -22.40
C ASP A 91 -21.29 19.35 -22.45
N PRO A 92 -20.37 20.23 -21.99
CA PRO A 92 -18.93 19.97 -22.00
C PRO A 92 -18.53 18.62 -21.39
N PHE A 93 -19.28 18.13 -20.40
CA PHE A 93 -19.04 16.83 -19.79
C PHE A 93 -19.29 15.67 -20.76
N GLU A 94 -20.28 15.78 -21.62
CA GLU A 94 -20.60 14.76 -22.62
C GLU A 94 -19.51 14.68 -23.69
N LEU A 95 -19.09 15.84 -24.20
CA LEU A 95 -17.96 15.95 -25.12
C LEU A 95 -16.69 15.34 -24.51
N PHE A 96 -16.40 15.64 -23.25
CA PHE A 96 -15.26 15.06 -22.52
C PHE A 96 -15.31 13.53 -22.51
N THR A 97 -16.42 12.94 -22.07
CA THR A 97 -16.54 11.47 -22.00
C THR A 97 -16.52 10.76 -23.35
N ALA A 98 -16.97 11.43 -24.42
CA ALA A 98 -16.94 10.88 -25.78
C ALA A 98 -15.54 10.97 -26.40
N ALA A 99 -14.85 12.09 -26.22
CA ALA A 99 -13.58 12.39 -26.87
C ALA A 99 -12.36 11.79 -26.15
N THR A 100 -12.45 11.55 -24.83
CA THR A 100 -11.31 11.06 -24.03
C THR A 100 -11.33 9.54 -23.85
N ASN A 101 -10.13 8.98 -23.63
CA ASN A 101 -9.97 7.57 -23.30
C ASN A 101 -10.08 7.39 -21.79
N ILE A 102 -11.28 7.04 -21.31
CA ILE A 102 -11.59 6.85 -19.89
C ILE A 102 -11.68 5.35 -19.59
N ARG A 103 -10.86 4.88 -18.65
CA ARG A 103 -11.05 3.55 -18.05
C ARG A 103 -11.89 3.69 -16.79
N TYR A 104 -13.04 3.03 -16.77
CA TYR A 104 -13.91 2.94 -15.60
C TYR A 104 -13.51 1.74 -14.75
N CYS A 105 -13.35 1.93 -13.45
CA CYS A 105 -12.96 0.88 -12.52
C CYS A 105 -13.75 1.00 -11.21
N TYR A 106 -14.31 -0.10 -10.72
CA TYR A 106 -14.90 -0.11 -9.39
C TYR A 106 -13.81 -0.12 -8.31
N TYR A 107 -14.08 0.46 -7.15
CA TYR A 107 -13.10 0.47 -6.06
C TYR A 107 -12.61 -0.92 -5.63
N HIS A 108 -13.47 -1.94 -5.67
CA HIS A 108 -13.09 -3.33 -5.36
C HIS A 108 -12.23 -3.99 -6.46
N GLU A 109 -12.27 -3.48 -7.69
CA GLU A 109 -11.52 -3.98 -8.84
C GLU A 109 -10.19 -3.26 -9.07
N THR A 110 -9.77 -2.40 -8.14
CA THR A 110 -8.53 -1.59 -8.24
C THR A 110 -7.25 -2.42 -8.30
N HIS A 111 -7.31 -3.74 -8.13
CA HIS A 111 -6.19 -4.65 -8.40
C HIS A 111 -5.96 -4.87 -9.92
N LYS A 112 -6.99 -4.71 -10.76
CA LYS A 112 -6.88 -4.92 -12.22
C LYS A 112 -6.20 -3.78 -12.98
N ILE A 113 -6.00 -2.64 -12.32
CA ILE A 113 -5.32 -1.47 -12.89
C ILE A 113 -3.82 -1.47 -12.63
N LEU A 114 -3.33 -2.39 -11.79
CA LEU A 114 -1.91 -2.56 -11.52
C LEU A 114 -1.14 -2.81 -12.82
N GLY A 115 0.04 -2.21 -12.92
CA GLY A 115 0.88 -2.25 -14.12
C GLY A 115 0.50 -1.25 -15.22
N ASN A 116 -0.67 -0.61 -15.14
CA ASN A 116 -1.04 0.45 -16.09
C ASN A 116 -0.70 1.84 -15.53
N THR A 117 -0.52 2.79 -16.43
CA THR A 117 -0.20 4.19 -16.09
C THR A 117 -1.24 5.12 -16.72
N TYR A 118 -1.68 6.12 -15.96
CA TYR A 118 -2.69 7.11 -16.35
C TYR A 118 -2.19 8.54 -16.22
N GLY A 119 -2.72 9.45 -17.04
CA GLY A 119 -2.41 10.88 -16.96
C GLY A 119 -3.29 11.64 -15.97
N MET A 120 -4.52 11.17 -15.74
CA MET A 120 -5.46 11.77 -14.79
C MET A 120 -6.23 10.69 -14.04
N LEU A 121 -6.40 10.89 -12.73
CA LEU A 121 -7.19 10.03 -11.85
C LEU A 121 -8.36 10.83 -11.29
N VAL A 122 -9.56 10.26 -11.33
CA VAL A 122 -10.77 10.83 -10.72
C VAL A 122 -11.32 9.82 -9.70
N LEU A 123 -11.31 10.23 -8.43
CA LEU A 123 -11.91 9.50 -7.32
C LEU A 123 -13.25 10.15 -6.98
N GLN A 124 -14.35 9.45 -7.30
CA GLN A 124 -15.69 10.02 -7.22
C GLN A 124 -16.28 10.01 -5.80
N ASP A 125 -16.19 8.87 -5.10
CA ASP A 125 -16.89 8.65 -3.83
C ASP A 125 -15.87 8.49 -2.69
N PHE A 126 -15.64 9.55 -1.94
CA PHE A 126 -14.70 9.54 -0.80
C PHE A 126 -15.14 8.58 0.32
N GLU A 127 -16.44 8.42 0.55
CA GLU A 127 -17.04 7.51 1.54
C GLU A 127 -16.63 6.04 1.36
N ALA A 128 -16.37 5.63 0.12
CA ALA A 128 -16.02 4.26 -0.24
C ALA A 128 -14.49 4.03 -0.33
N MET A 129 -13.70 5.08 -0.16
CA MET A 129 -12.26 5.03 -0.36
C MET A 129 -11.59 4.34 0.82
N THR A 130 -10.75 3.35 0.56
CA THR A 130 -9.88 2.76 1.59
C THR A 130 -8.45 3.27 1.44
N ALA A 131 -7.66 3.23 2.51
CA ALA A 131 -6.24 3.58 2.48
C ALA A 131 -5.47 2.84 1.37
N ASN A 132 -5.74 1.54 1.17
CA ASN A 132 -5.13 0.73 0.11
C ASN A 132 -5.60 1.14 -1.29
N THR A 133 -6.89 1.48 -1.45
CA THR A 133 -7.43 1.99 -2.72
C THR A 133 -6.78 3.32 -3.11
N LEU A 134 -6.64 4.24 -2.14
CA LEU A 134 -5.91 5.50 -2.33
C LEU A 134 -4.48 5.23 -2.81
N ALA A 135 -3.75 4.36 -2.11
CA ALA A 135 -2.37 4.02 -2.47
C ALA A 135 -2.25 3.44 -3.90
N ARG A 136 -3.11 2.47 -4.25
CA ARG A 136 -3.15 1.85 -5.58
C ARG A 136 -3.37 2.87 -6.69
N THR A 137 -4.40 3.70 -6.52
CA THR A 137 -4.84 4.62 -7.57
C THR A 137 -3.83 5.75 -7.77
N VAL A 138 -3.35 6.39 -6.70
CA VAL A 138 -2.38 7.50 -6.77
C VAL A 138 -1.07 7.05 -7.42
N GLU A 139 -0.60 5.84 -7.15
CA GLU A 139 0.64 5.31 -7.75
C GLU A 139 0.54 5.05 -9.27
N THR A 140 -0.67 4.84 -9.80
CA THR A 140 -0.85 4.64 -11.26
C THR A 140 -0.74 5.93 -12.08
N VAL A 141 -0.69 7.09 -11.43
CA VAL A 141 -0.61 8.38 -12.10
C VAL A 141 0.85 8.70 -12.45
N GLN A 142 1.10 9.13 -13.69
CA GLN A 142 2.42 9.57 -14.13
C GLN A 142 2.77 10.99 -13.64
N GLY A 143 4.04 11.33 -13.70
CA GLY A 143 4.58 12.66 -13.46
C GLY A 143 3.96 13.69 -14.41
N GLY A 144 3.65 14.87 -13.88
CA GLY A 144 2.85 15.88 -14.58
C GLY A 144 1.36 15.54 -14.66
N GLY A 145 0.92 14.40 -14.12
CA GLY A 145 -0.48 14.02 -14.05
C GLY A 145 -1.25 14.68 -12.91
N LEU A 146 -2.58 14.50 -12.95
CA LEU A 146 -3.51 15.12 -12.01
C LEU A 146 -4.32 14.07 -11.24
N VAL A 147 -4.31 14.15 -9.92
CA VAL A 147 -5.15 13.36 -9.01
C VAL A 147 -6.30 14.23 -8.53
N VAL A 148 -7.53 13.89 -8.89
CA VAL A 148 -8.73 14.63 -8.51
C VAL A 148 -9.58 13.80 -7.55
N VAL A 149 -9.84 14.33 -6.36
CA VAL A 149 -10.78 13.74 -5.37
C VAL A 149 -12.04 14.59 -5.34
N LEU A 150 -13.19 13.97 -5.58
CA LEU A 150 -14.49 14.62 -5.56
C LEU A 150 -15.16 14.42 -4.20
N LEU A 151 -15.62 15.51 -3.60
CA LEU A 151 -16.37 15.52 -2.35
C LEU A 151 -17.78 16.05 -2.63
N GLN A 152 -18.59 15.22 -3.29
CA GLN A 152 -19.91 15.61 -3.79
C GLN A 152 -20.99 15.67 -2.71
N SER A 153 -20.89 14.82 -1.69
CA SER A 153 -21.85 14.76 -0.58
C SER A 153 -21.66 15.88 0.43
N VAL A 154 -20.57 16.65 0.31
CA VAL A 154 -20.12 17.59 1.32
C VAL A 154 -20.11 19.01 0.76
N GLN A 155 -20.75 19.93 1.50
CA GLN A 155 -20.74 21.35 1.18
C GLN A 155 -19.58 22.10 1.84
N CYS A 156 -19.10 21.61 2.99
CA CYS A 156 -17.95 22.17 3.69
C CYS A 156 -17.04 21.10 4.27
N LEU A 157 -15.73 21.35 4.30
CA LEU A 157 -14.73 20.37 4.74
C LEU A 157 -14.93 19.85 6.17
N ARG A 158 -15.64 20.58 7.05
CA ARG A 158 -15.96 20.10 8.40
C ARG A 158 -16.88 18.88 8.40
N GLN A 159 -17.81 18.80 7.45
CA GLN A 159 -18.72 17.65 7.34
C GLN A 159 -17.96 16.35 7.04
N LEU A 160 -16.73 16.43 6.52
CA LEU A 160 -15.88 15.25 6.32
C LEU A 160 -15.40 14.62 7.64
N TYR A 161 -15.27 15.39 8.72
CA TYR A 161 -14.88 14.84 10.03
C TYR A 161 -15.93 13.85 10.56
N THR A 162 -17.21 14.16 10.31
CA THR A 162 -18.36 13.35 10.75
C THR A 162 -18.85 12.37 9.69
N LEU A 163 -18.21 12.32 8.52
CA LEU A 163 -18.65 11.50 7.42
C LEU A 163 -18.40 10.01 7.70
N ALA A 164 -19.49 9.25 7.76
CA ALA A 164 -19.44 7.80 7.91
C ALA A 164 -18.97 7.16 6.60
N MET A 165 -17.89 6.38 6.67
CA MET A 165 -17.37 5.62 5.53
C MET A 165 -18.05 4.26 5.43
N ASP A 166 -18.06 3.68 4.24
CA ASP A 166 -18.58 2.32 4.03
C ASP A 166 -17.86 1.27 4.88
N VAL A 167 -16.57 1.51 5.13
CA VAL A 167 -15.74 0.62 5.95
C VAL A 167 -16.23 0.61 7.40
N HIS A 168 -16.81 1.72 7.88
CA HIS A 168 -17.33 1.81 9.25
C HIS A 168 -18.45 0.81 9.50
N ALA A 169 -19.23 0.44 8.49
CA ALA A 169 -20.23 -0.62 8.62
C ALA A 169 -19.61 -1.99 8.98
N ARG A 170 -18.32 -2.22 8.66
CA ARG A 170 -17.58 -3.45 9.05
C ARG A 170 -16.95 -3.36 10.43
N TYR A 171 -16.84 -2.15 10.98
CA TYR A 171 -16.21 -1.91 12.28
C TYR A 171 -17.22 -1.81 13.43
N ARG A 172 -18.52 -1.69 13.08
CA ARG A 172 -19.61 -1.70 14.06
C ARG A 172 -19.87 -3.11 14.53
N THR A 173 -19.75 -3.32 15.83
CA THR A 173 -20.25 -4.52 16.51
C THR A 173 -21.57 -4.20 17.22
N GLU A 174 -22.26 -5.21 17.75
CA GLU A 174 -23.50 -5.00 18.50
C GLU A 174 -23.25 -4.10 19.73
N ALA A 175 -22.12 -4.35 20.43
CA ALA A 175 -21.69 -3.57 21.60
C ALA A 175 -21.17 -2.16 21.24
N TYR A 176 -20.58 -1.97 20.06
CA TYR A 176 -19.95 -0.70 19.66
C TYR A 176 -20.43 -0.22 18.29
N GLN A 177 -21.46 0.63 18.28
CA GLN A 177 -22.07 1.17 17.06
C GLN A 177 -21.51 2.53 16.62
N GLU A 178 -21.01 3.32 17.58
CA GLU A 178 -20.46 4.65 17.31
C GLU A 178 -19.03 4.55 16.78
N VAL A 179 -18.84 5.00 15.53
CA VAL A 179 -17.54 5.03 14.87
C VAL A 179 -17.11 6.48 14.70
N VAL A 180 -15.89 6.79 15.16
CA VAL A 180 -15.29 8.12 15.04
C VAL A 180 -14.32 8.13 13.86
N GLY A 181 -14.52 9.03 12.89
CA GLY A 181 -13.71 9.14 11.68
C GLY A 181 -12.33 9.78 11.89
N ARG A 182 -11.48 9.19 12.73
CA ARG A 182 -10.13 9.70 13.04
C ARG A 182 -9.23 9.72 11.82
N PHE A 183 -9.35 8.72 10.94
CA PHE A 183 -8.58 8.67 9.70
C PHE A 183 -8.93 9.84 8.77
N ASN A 184 -10.22 10.21 8.69
CA ASN A 184 -10.67 11.35 7.90
C ASN A 184 -10.14 12.66 8.46
N GLU A 185 -10.12 12.80 9.78
CA GLU A 185 -9.54 13.98 10.44
C GLU A 185 -8.05 14.14 10.11
N ARG A 186 -7.29 13.06 10.26
CA ARG A 186 -5.88 13.01 9.87
C ARG A 186 -5.67 13.28 8.38
N PHE A 187 -6.51 12.71 7.51
CA PHE A 187 -6.45 12.93 6.08
C PHE A 187 -6.55 14.43 5.76
N ILE A 188 -7.55 15.14 6.30
CA ILE A 188 -7.76 16.56 6.03
C ILE A 188 -6.58 17.41 6.51
N LEU A 189 -6.11 17.16 7.73
CA LEU A 189 -4.96 17.89 8.30
C LEU A 189 -3.69 17.64 7.48
N SER A 190 -3.52 16.42 6.95
CA SER A 190 -2.39 16.09 6.08
C SER A 190 -2.41 16.80 4.73
N LEU A 191 -3.57 17.24 4.25
CA LEU A 191 -3.65 18.01 3.00
C LEU A 191 -2.99 19.38 3.15
N GLY A 192 -3.07 19.97 4.35
CA GLY A 192 -2.44 21.26 4.65
C GLY A 192 -0.91 21.22 4.63
N SER A 193 -0.30 20.05 4.83
CA SER A 193 1.17 19.89 4.73
C SER A 193 1.65 19.60 3.31
N CYS A 194 0.76 19.22 2.38
CA CYS A 194 1.12 18.88 1.01
C CYS A 194 1.27 20.12 0.13
N SER A 195 2.51 20.39 -0.31
CA SER A 195 2.85 21.55 -1.15
C SER A 195 2.32 21.48 -2.59
N SER A 196 1.71 20.37 -3.01
CA SER A 196 1.13 20.20 -4.35
C SER A 196 -0.34 19.82 -4.32
N CYS A 197 -1.01 20.06 -3.18
CA CYS A 197 -2.45 19.89 -3.04
C CYS A 197 -3.16 21.24 -3.16
N LEU A 198 -4.22 21.30 -3.98
CA LEU A 198 -5.12 22.44 -4.07
C LEU A 198 -6.53 22.02 -3.67
N VAL A 199 -7.14 22.75 -2.74
CA VAL A 199 -8.53 22.51 -2.34
C VAL A 199 -9.40 23.60 -2.95
N LEU A 200 -10.34 23.20 -3.80
CA LEU A 200 -11.19 24.08 -4.58
C LEU A 200 -12.67 23.84 -4.29
N ASP A 201 -13.48 24.87 -4.46
CA ASP A 201 -14.94 24.75 -4.46
C ASP A 201 -15.50 24.39 -5.85
N ASP A 202 -16.83 24.21 -5.93
CA ASP A 202 -17.60 23.98 -7.15
C ASP A 202 -17.41 25.05 -8.25
N GLN A 203 -16.88 26.23 -7.90
CA GLN A 203 -16.62 27.34 -8.82
C GLN A 203 -15.13 27.53 -9.12
N LEU A 204 -14.27 26.59 -8.72
CA LEU A 204 -12.80 26.66 -8.84
C LEU A 204 -12.17 27.84 -8.08
N ASN A 205 -12.78 28.28 -6.97
CA ASN A 205 -12.14 29.20 -6.03
C ASN A 205 -11.29 28.39 -5.04
N ILE A 206 -10.13 28.93 -4.67
CA ILE A 206 -9.18 28.28 -3.76
C ILE A 206 -9.62 28.50 -2.31
N LEU A 207 -9.75 27.42 -1.54
CA LEU A 207 -10.08 27.46 -0.12
C LEU A 207 -8.85 27.79 0.76
N PRO A 208 -9.06 28.43 1.93
CA PRO A 208 -7.99 28.99 2.77
C PRO A 208 -6.97 27.97 3.30
N ILE A 209 -7.30 26.69 3.38
CA ILE A 209 -6.36 25.63 3.78
C ILE A 209 -5.14 25.56 2.85
N SER A 210 -5.36 25.87 1.57
CA SER A 210 -4.31 25.93 0.54
C SER A 210 -3.80 27.36 0.28
N SER A 211 -4.22 28.35 1.07
CA SER A 211 -3.87 29.77 0.85
C SER A 211 -2.44 30.13 1.23
N HIS A 212 -1.79 29.35 2.11
CA HIS A 212 -0.38 29.54 2.47
C HIS A 212 0.59 29.25 1.30
N MET A 213 0.10 28.70 0.19
CA MET A 213 0.91 28.36 -0.96
C MET A 213 1.17 29.58 -1.86
N SER A 214 2.35 30.19 -1.70
CA SER A 214 2.94 31.07 -2.72
C SER A 214 3.41 30.23 -3.91
N VAL A 215 2.51 29.94 -4.86
CA VAL A 215 2.89 29.26 -6.10
C VAL A 215 3.65 30.22 -7.01
N LYS A 216 4.99 30.12 -7.03
CA LYS A 216 5.85 30.80 -8.00
C LYS A 216 6.04 29.91 -9.23
N CYS A 217 6.15 30.50 -10.42
CA CYS A 217 6.57 29.76 -11.62
C CYS A 217 7.98 29.23 -11.39
N SER A 218 8.17 27.91 -11.41
CA SER A 218 9.51 27.33 -11.34
C SER A 218 10.20 27.44 -12.69
N GLN A 219 11.43 27.94 -12.69
CA GLN A 219 12.38 27.73 -13.79
C GLN A 219 12.85 26.27 -13.71
N ALA A 220 12.93 25.59 -14.84
CA ALA A 220 13.33 24.19 -14.89
C ALA A 220 14.83 24.09 -14.60
N GLU A 221 15.19 23.60 -13.42
CA GLU A 221 16.50 22.98 -13.23
C GLU A 221 16.35 21.57 -13.80
N VAL A 222 16.99 21.31 -14.94
CA VAL A 222 17.06 19.96 -15.51
C VAL A 222 17.92 19.14 -14.55
N GLU A 223 17.31 18.20 -13.87
CA GLU A 223 17.97 17.31 -12.89
C GLU A 223 19.08 16.50 -13.59
N GLY A 224 20.29 16.53 -13.02
CA GLY A 224 21.50 15.87 -13.54
C GLY A 224 21.41 14.35 -13.74
N ASN A 225 20.38 13.69 -13.20
CA ASN A 225 20.14 12.25 -13.39
C ASN A 225 19.94 11.87 -14.86
N THR A 226 19.35 12.76 -15.67
CA THR A 226 19.14 12.48 -17.09
C THR A 226 20.45 12.46 -17.89
N GLU A 227 21.44 13.24 -17.47
CA GLU A 227 22.76 13.28 -18.11
C GLU A 227 23.55 12.00 -17.83
N GLU A 228 23.50 11.48 -16.61
CA GLU A 228 24.11 10.19 -16.24
C GLU A 228 23.56 9.02 -17.06
N LEU A 229 22.26 9.00 -17.34
CA LEU A 229 21.67 7.92 -18.14
C LEU A 229 22.17 7.96 -19.58
N VAL A 230 22.27 9.17 -20.15
CA VAL A 230 22.71 9.37 -21.52
C VAL A 230 24.19 9.00 -21.67
N THR A 231 25.04 9.36 -20.71
CA THR A 231 26.45 8.95 -20.73
C THR A 231 26.59 7.44 -20.62
N LEU A 232 25.82 6.80 -19.73
CA LEU A 232 25.85 5.35 -19.56
C LEU A 232 25.34 4.61 -20.81
N LYS A 233 24.26 5.10 -21.44
CA LYS A 233 23.75 4.56 -22.72
C LYS A 233 24.81 4.63 -23.83
N LYS A 234 25.49 5.77 -23.99
CA LYS A 234 26.57 5.94 -24.97
C LYS A 234 27.75 5.02 -24.71
N SER A 235 28.10 4.78 -23.44
CA SER A 235 29.24 3.91 -23.10
C SER A 235 29.01 2.43 -23.42
N LEU A 236 27.75 2.00 -23.54
CA LEU A 236 27.37 0.59 -23.69
C LEU A 236 26.80 0.25 -25.06
N GLU A 237 26.70 1.23 -25.97
CA GLU A 237 26.10 1.07 -27.30
C GLU A 237 26.78 -0.04 -28.12
N ASP A 238 28.11 -0.16 -27.99
CA ASP A 238 28.94 -1.10 -28.75
C ASP A 238 29.00 -2.52 -28.15
N THR A 239 28.37 -2.78 -27.00
CA THR A 239 28.46 -4.07 -26.28
C THR A 239 27.16 -4.88 -26.47
N PRO A 240 27.02 -5.73 -27.51
CA PRO A 240 25.90 -6.65 -27.62
C PRO A 240 26.03 -7.78 -26.57
N PRO A 241 24.93 -8.28 -25.97
CA PRO A 241 23.53 -7.89 -26.16
C PRO A 241 23.05 -6.70 -25.29
N LEU A 242 23.91 -6.11 -24.46
CA LEU A 242 23.51 -5.09 -23.47
C LEU A 242 23.12 -3.74 -24.08
N GLY A 243 23.86 -3.23 -25.06
CA GLY A 243 23.63 -1.88 -25.61
C GLY A 243 22.18 -1.64 -26.05
N PRO A 244 21.60 -2.52 -26.90
CA PRO A 244 20.20 -2.41 -27.30
C PRO A 244 19.23 -2.49 -26.11
N LEU A 245 19.49 -3.36 -25.13
CA LEU A 245 18.61 -3.53 -23.96
C LEU A 245 18.66 -2.34 -23.00
N VAL A 246 19.83 -1.75 -22.76
CA VAL A 246 20.00 -0.57 -21.90
C VAL A 246 19.30 0.65 -22.49
N THR A 247 19.13 0.70 -23.81
CA THR A 247 18.38 1.76 -24.49
C THR A 247 16.92 1.82 -24.02
N LEU A 248 16.31 0.67 -23.68
CA LEU A 248 14.95 0.57 -23.12
C LEU A 248 14.82 1.06 -21.67
N CYS A 249 15.91 1.12 -20.91
CA CYS A 249 15.87 1.58 -19.53
C CYS A 249 15.49 3.07 -19.46
N CYS A 250 14.56 3.39 -18.57
CA CYS A 250 14.08 4.75 -18.36
C CYS A 250 14.91 5.50 -17.32
N THR A 251 15.51 4.79 -16.36
CA THR A 251 16.27 5.37 -15.25
C THR A 251 17.68 4.78 -15.16
N CYS A 252 18.61 5.51 -14.53
CA CYS A 252 19.96 5.05 -14.27
C CYS A 252 19.96 3.80 -13.39
N ASP A 253 19.13 3.78 -12.35
CA ASP A 253 19.00 2.66 -11.43
C ASP A 253 18.59 1.37 -12.16
N GLN A 254 17.66 1.46 -13.11
CA GLN A 254 17.26 0.31 -13.93
C GLN A 254 18.41 -0.20 -14.80
N ALA A 255 19.19 0.68 -15.40
CA ALA A 255 20.34 0.31 -16.23
C ALA A 255 21.44 -0.36 -15.38
N ARG A 256 21.75 0.18 -14.19
CA ARG A 256 22.70 -0.43 -13.23
C ARG A 256 22.22 -1.80 -12.75
N ALA A 257 20.92 -1.97 -12.52
CA ALA A 257 20.36 -3.26 -12.14
C ALA A 257 20.44 -4.30 -13.28
N LEU A 258 20.13 -3.88 -14.51
CA LEU A 258 20.26 -4.73 -15.69
C LEU A 258 21.73 -5.16 -15.89
N LEU A 259 22.68 -4.22 -15.78
CA LEU A 259 24.11 -4.50 -15.87
C LEU A 259 24.54 -5.59 -14.87
N LYS A 260 24.24 -5.42 -13.58
CA LYS A 260 24.59 -6.42 -12.56
C LYS A 260 23.94 -7.78 -12.82
N CYS A 261 22.68 -7.81 -13.26
CA CYS A 261 22.04 -9.08 -13.64
C CYS A 261 22.76 -9.73 -14.82
N CYS A 262 23.11 -8.97 -15.87
CA CYS A 262 23.84 -9.45 -17.03
C CYS A 262 25.25 -9.92 -16.68
N ASP A 263 25.97 -9.22 -15.79
CA ASP A 263 27.28 -9.64 -15.32
C ASP A 263 27.21 -10.99 -14.61
N ALA A 264 26.20 -11.20 -13.76
CA ALA A 264 25.97 -12.49 -13.10
C ALA A 264 25.58 -13.62 -14.08
N VAL A 265 24.89 -13.30 -15.18
CA VAL A 265 24.60 -14.25 -16.27
C VAL A 265 25.89 -14.58 -17.04
N ALA A 266 26.73 -13.58 -17.33
CA ALA A 266 27.98 -13.75 -18.07
C ALA A 266 29.03 -14.54 -17.28
N GLU A 267 29.04 -14.44 -15.94
CA GLU A 267 29.94 -15.21 -15.08
C GLU A 267 29.66 -16.72 -15.11
N GLN A 268 28.45 -17.15 -15.52
CA GLN A 268 28.00 -18.54 -15.56
C GLN A 268 28.20 -19.32 -14.24
N THR A 269 28.26 -18.61 -13.12
CA THR A 269 28.42 -19.21 -11.79
C THR A 269 27.09 -19.77 -11.28
N LEU A 270 27.00 -21.09 -11.17
CA LEU A 270 25.78 -21.80 -10.78
C LEU A 270 25.31 -21.50 -9.34
N ARG A 271 26.11 -20.82 -8.51
CA ARG A 271 25.77 -20.56 -7.09
C ARG A 271 25.82 -19.06 -6.76
N THR A 272 25.22 -18.26 -7.62
CA THR A 272 25.07 -16.81 -7.42
C THR A 272 23.60 -16.45 -7.22
N THR A 273 23.30 -15.59 -6.26
CA THR A 273 22.00 -14.93 -6.13
C THR A 273 22.15 -13.45 -6.34
N VAL A 274 21.36 -12.91 -7.26
CA VAL A 274 21.17 -11.47 -7.40
C VAL A 274 19.85 -11.10 -6.75
N THR A 275 19.88 -10.22 -5.76
CA THR A 275 18.68 -9.68 -5.12
C THR A 275 18.42 -8.27 -5.64
N VAL A 276 17.26 -8.07 -6.29
CA VAL A 276 16.76 -6.77 -6.71
C VAL A 276 15.66 -6.34 -5.75
N THR A 277 15.95 -5.32 -4.96
CA THR A 277 15.05 -4.79 -3.96
C THR A 277 14.56 -3.41 -4.37
N ALA A 278 13.26 -3.16 -4.28
CA ALA A 278 12.70 -1.91 -4.75
C ALA A 278 11.42 -1.55 -4.01
N ALA A 279 11.08 -0.26 -3.98
CA ALA A 279 9.70 0.13 -3.73
C ALA A 279 8.82 -0.25 -4.93
N ARG A 280 7.51 -0.21 -4.75
CA ARG A 280 6.58 -0.39 -5.87
C ARG A 280 6.72 0.74 -6.90
N GLY A 281 6.48 0.43 -8.17
CA GLY A 281 6.48 1.45 -9.24
C GLY A 281 7.88 1.91 -9.69
N ARG A 282 8.96 1.24 -9.25
CA ARG A 282 10.36 1.52 -9.67
C ARG A 282 10.83 0.66 -10.86
N GLY A 283 9.94 -0.18 -11.41
CA GLY A 283 10.19 -0.95 -12.63
C GLY A 283 11.04 -2.22 -12.47
N LYS A 284 11.00 -2.85 -11.29
CA LYS A 284 11.68 -4.13 -10.96
C LYS A 284 11.36 -5.25 -11.97
N SER A 285 10.08 -5.53 -12.23
CA SER A 285 9.66 -6.60 -13.15
C SER A 285 10.06 -6.30 -14.61
N ALA A 286 10.15 -5.02 -14.98
CA ALA A 286 10.64 -4.61 -16.30
C ALA A 286 12.14 -4.88 -16.45
N SER A 287 12.95 -4.51 -15.45
CA SER A 287 14.39 -4.81 -15.44
C SER A 287 14.67 -6.31 -15.47
N LEU A 288 13.89 -7.12 -14.73
CA LEU A 288 14.01 -8.57 -14.78
C LEU A 288 13.61 -9.15 -16.14
N GLY A 289 12.56 -8.64 -16.78
CA GLY A 289 12.17 -9.05 -18.13
C GLY A 289 13.27 -8.80 -19.15
N LEU A 290 13.95 -7.65 -19.07
CA LEU A 290 15.11 -7.32 -19.91
C LEU A 290 16.32 -8.21 -19.59
N ALA A 291 16.57 -8.51 -18.31
CA ALA A 291 17.64 -9.42 -17.90
C ALA A 291 17.40 -10.85 -18.42
N LEU A 292 16.15 -11.30 -18.48
CA LEU A 292 15.79 -12.58 -19.09
C LEU A 292 16.03 -12.60 -20.60
N ALA A 293 15.75 -11.51 -21.31
CA ALA A 293 16.07 -11.40 -22.73
C ALA A 293 17.59 -11.49 -22.96
N ALA A 294 18.39 -10.86 -22.08
CA ALA A 294 19.85 -11.01 -22.10
C ALA A 294 20.28 -12.46 -21.82
N ALA A 295 19.68 -13.13 -20.83
CA ALA A 295 20.00 -14.52 -20.52
C ALA A 295 19.75 -15.49 -21.68
N ILE A 296 18.66 -15.28 -22.44
CA ILE A 296 18.39 -16.01 -23.68
C ILE A 296 19.51 -15.76 -24.71
N ALA A 297 19.92 -14.50 -24.89
CA ALA A 297 21.02 -14.16 -25.81
C ALA A 297 22.38 -14.74 -25.39
N PHE A 298 22.62 -14.93 -24.09
CA PHE A 298 23.82 -15.59 -23.55
C PHE A 298 23.77 -17.14 -23.60
N GLY A 299 22.67 -17.74 -24.07
CA GLY A 299 22.58 -19.19 -24.32
C GLY A 299 21.95 -20.02 -23.19
N TYR A 300 21.29 -19.43 -22.21
CA TYR A 300 20.59 -20.20 -21.17
C TYR A 300 19.39 -20.95 -21.76
N SER A 301 19.27 -22.26 -21.49
CA SER A 301 18.25 -23.14 -22.06
C SER A 301 16.97 -23.18 -21.23
N ASN A 302 17.09 -23.46 -19.93
CA ASN A 302 15.95 -23.73 -19.07
C ASN A 302 15.81 -22.64 -18.01
N ILE A 303 14.96 -21.66 -18.31
CA ILE A 303 14.67 -20.52 -17.45
C ILE A 303 13.29 -20.70 -16.83
N PHE A 304 13.22 -20.61 -15.50
CA PHE A 304 11.97 -20.70 -14.76
C PHE A 304 11.63 -19.36 -14.10
N VAL A 305 10.37 -18.95 -14.20
CA VAL A 305 9.86 -17.74 -13.55
C VAL A 305 8.80 -18.14 -12.54
N THR A 306 8.93 -17.63 -11.32
CA THR A 306 8.05 -17.92 -10.20
C THR A 306 7.46 -16.63 -9.66
N ALA A 307 6.15 -16.65 -9.37
CA ALA A 307 5.41 -15.58 -8.72
C ALA A 307 4.21 -16.18 -7.98
N PRO A 308 3.66 -15.50 -6.95
CA PRO A 308 2.50 -15.99 -6.20
C PRO A 308 1.25 -16.14 -7.08
N SER A 309 1.12 -15.33 -8.13
CA SER A 309 0.07 -15.44 -9.14
C SER A 309 0.64 -15.14 -10.54
N PRO A 310 0.08 -15.74 -11.60
CA PRO A 310 0.55 -15.51 -12.97
C PRO A 310 0.20 -14.11 -13.50
N GLU A 311 -0.76 -13.41 -12.91
CA GLU A 311 -1.13 -12.04 -13.30
C GLU A 311 0.01 -11.04 -13.05
N ASN A 312 0.76 -11.23 -11.96
CA ASN A 312 1.87 -10.37 -11.58
C ASN A 312 3.01 -10.38 -12.62
N LEU A 313 3.11 -11.46 -13.40
CA LEU A 313 4.16 -11.63 -14.41
C LEU A 313 3.85 -10.99 -15.75
N LYS A 314 2.66 -10.38 -15.93
CA LYS A 314 2.29 -9.75 -17.20
C LYS A 314 3.33 -8.73 -17.66
N THR A 315 3.80 -7.87 -16.77
CA THR A 315 4.81 -6.85 -17.10
C THR A 315 6.18 -7.48 -17.36
N LEU A 316 6.54 -8.54 -16.64
CA LEU A 316 7.83 -9.22 -16.85
C LEU A 316 7.88 -9.85 -18.25
N PHE A 317 6.83 -10.57 -18.66
CA PHE A 317 6.75 -11.14 -20.00
C PHE A 317 6.62 -10.08 -21.10
N GLU A 318 5.91 -8.97 -20.86
CA GLU A 318 5.84 -7.86 -21.83
C GLU A 318 7.23 -7.26 -22.12
N PHE A 319 8.06 -7.06 -21.08
CA PHE A 319 9.41 -6.54 -21.26
C PHE A 319 10.40 -7.59 -21.78
N LEU A 320 10.18 -8.87 -21.50
CA LEU A 320 10.91 -9.96 -22.16
C LEU A 320 10.68 -9.94 -23.67
N LEU A 321 9.43 -9.82 -24.12
CA LEU A 321 9.09 -9.73 -25.55
C LEU A 321 9.69 -8.49 -26.20
N LYS A 322 9.57 -7.30 -25.57
CA LYS A 322 10.21 -6.07 -26.07
C LYS A 322 11.74 -6.19 -26.14
N GLY A 323 12.35 -6.89 -25.19
CA GLY A 323 13.79 -7.17 -25.20
C GLY A 323 14.18 -8.05 -26.39
N LEU A 324 13.43 -9.12 -26.65
CA LEU A 324 13.62 -10.00 -27.81
C LEU A 324 13.44 -9.26 -29.14
N GLU A 325 12.41 -8.42 -29.27
CA GLU A 325 12.16 -7.59 -30.45
C GLU A 325 13.37 -6.69 -30.77
N ILE A 326 13.96 -6.04 -29.75
CA ILE A 326 15.13 -5.18 -29.93
C ILE A 326 16.40 -5.96 -30.26
N LEU A 327 16.54 -7.17 -29.72
CA LEU A 327 17.57 -8.11 -30.12
C LEU A 327 17.31 -8.73 -31.51
N LYS A 328 16.27 -8.26 -32.23
CA LYS A 328 15.88 -8.67 -33.57
C LYS A 328 15.44 -10.14 -33.65
N TYR A 329 14.76 -10.65 -32.62
CA TYR A 329 14.07 -11.93 -32.66
C TYR A 329 12.64 -11.71 -33.17
N GLU A 330 12.21 -12.52 -34.14
CA GLU A 330 10.87 -12.40 -34.75
C GLU A 330 9.87 -13.40 -34.15
N GLU A 331 8.64 -12.93 -33.84
CA GLU A 331 7.56 -13.79 -33.36
C GLU A 331 7.13 -14.79 -34.46
N HIS A 332 6.86 -16.04 -34.08
CA HIS A 332 6.52 -17.17 -34.95
C HIS A 332 7.65 -17.71 -35.86
N GLN A 333 8.78 -16.99 -35.97
CA GLN A 333 9.98 -17.51 -36.63
C GLN A 333 11.01 -17.98 -35.60
N ASP A 334 11.43 -17.08 -34.71
CA ASP A 334 12.46 -17.34 -33.73
C ASP A 334 11.91 -17.80 -32.38
N TYR A 335 10.68 -17.40 -32.04
CA TYR A 335 10.03 -17.79 -30.79
C TYR A 335 8.52 -17.94 -30.90
N GLU A 336 7.94 -18.76 -30.02
CA GLU A 336 6.50 -18.98 -29.90
C GLU A 336 6.03 -18.75 -28.46
N VAL A 337 4.93 -18.02 -28.32
CA VAL A 337 4.32 -17.68 -27.03
C VAL A 337 3.07 -18.54 -26.80
N SER A 338 3.13 -19.39 -25.77
CA SER A 338 1.97 -20.17 -25.32
C SER A 338 1.26 -19.47 -24.16
N ARG A 339 -0.05 -19.29 -24.31
CA ARG A 339 -0.94 -18.67 -23.32
C ARG A 339 -1.77 -19.75 -22.61
N GLY A 340 -2.22 -19.46 -21.40
CA GLY A 340 -3.07 -20.37 -20.63
C GLY A 340 -4.36 -20.74 -21.38
N THR A 341 -4.88 -21.94 -21.15
CA THR A 341 -6.07 -22.47 -21.83
C THR A 341 -7.39 -22.28 -21.05
N GLN A 342 -7.36 -21.86 -19.77
CA GLN A 342 -8.55 -21.77 -18.91
C GLN A 342 -8.74 -20.38 -18.29
N GLY A 343 -9.99 -19.86 -18.35
CA GLY A 343 -10.48 -18.75 -17.51
C GLY A 343 -9.67 -17.46 -17.52
N GLU A 344 -9.48 -16.84 -16.35
CA GLU A 344 -8.69 -15.61 -16.16
C GLU A 344 -7.19 -15.81 -16.48
N LEU A 345 -6.68 -17.05 -16.40
CA LEU A 345 -5.33 -17.40 -16.87
C LEU A 345 -5.20 -17.39 -18.41
N GLY A 346 -6.31 -17.34 -19.15
CA GLY A 346 -6.34 -17.42 -20.62
C GLY A 346 -5.57 -16.30 -21.33
N LYS A 347 -5.32 -15.18 -20.63
CA LYS A 347 -4.58 -14.04 -21.16
C LYS A 347 -3.12 -14.00 -20.73
N CYS A 348 -2.72 -14.84 -19.77
CA CYS A 348 -1.37 -14.85 -19.23
C CYS A 348 -0.46 -15.71 -20.11
N VAL A 349 0.77 -15.24 -20.33
CA VAL A 349 1.83 -16.02 -20.95
C VAL A 349 2.31 -17.04 -19.92
N VAL A 350 2.24 -18.33 -20.27
CA VAL A 350 2.64 -19.42 -19.38
C VAL A 350 4.02 -19.94 -19.77
N ARG A 351 4.29 -20.03 -21.07
CA ARG A 351 5.57 -20.53 -21.57
C ARG A 351 5.94 -19.87 -22.91
N LEU A 352 7.21 -19.55 -23.05
CA LEU A 352 7.83 -19.02 -24.26
C LEU A 352 8.91 -20.01 -24.71
N SER A 353 8.83 -20.47 -25.95
CA SER A 353 9.85 -21.33 -26.56
C SER A 353 10.62 -20.52 -27.60
N VAL A 354 11.95 -20.49 -27.51
CA VAL A 354 12.83 -19.88 -28.51
C VAL A 354 13.56 -21.00 -29.27
N PHE A 355 13.59 -20.87 -30.59
CA PHE A 355 14.14 -21.86 -31.52
C PHE A 355 15.39 -21.35 -32.26
N ARG A 356 15.78 -20.08 -32.04
CA ARG A 356 16.92 -19.46 -32.70
C ARG A 356 18.24 -19.90 -32.05
N GLY A 357 19.03 -20.70 -32.75
CA GLY A 357 20.35 -21.18 -32.31
C GLY A 357 20.52 -22.70 -32.40
N ASP A 358 21.56 -23.24 -31.75
CA ASP A 358 21.91 -24.67 -31.79
C ASP A 358 21.03 -25.54 -30.87
N HIS A 359 20.31 -24.94 -29.92
CA HIS A 359 19.45 -25.66 -28.97
C HIS A 359 18.16 -24.89 -28.66
N ARG A 360 17.12 -25.63 -28.22
CA ARG A 360 15.83 -25.06 -27.83
C ARG A 360 15.94 -24.41 -26.45
N GLN A 361 15.54 -23.15 -26.34
CA GLN A 361 15.46 -22.43 -25.07
C GLN A 361 14.01 -22.26 -24.66
N THR A 362 13.73 -22.31 -23.36
CA THR A 362 12.38 -22.19 -22.82
C THR A 362 12.34 -21.32 -21.57
N VAL A 363 11.40 -20.40 -21.54
CA VAL A 363 11.03 -19.63 -20.35
C VAL A 363 9.64 -20.06 -19.92
N GLN A 364 9.49 -20.59 -18.71
CA GLN A 364 8.20 -21.09 -18.24
C GLN A 364 7.86 -20.62 -16.83
N TYR A 365 6.58 -20.32 -16.63
CA TYR A 365 6.02 -20.04 -15.31
C TYR A 365 5.87 -21.34 -14.52
N ILE A 366 6.26 -21.31 -13.25
CA ILE A 366 5.95 -22.36 -12.28
C ILE A 366 5.35 -21.76 -11.02
N HIS A 367 4.50 -22.53 -10.36
CA HIS A 367 3.98 -22.14 -9.06
C HIS A 367 5.06 -22.37 -7.98
N PRO A 368 5.19 -21.49 -6.96
CA PRO A 368 6.21 -21.63 -5.91
C PRO A 368 6.21 -22.96 -5.15
N SER A 369 5.08 -23.69 -5.15
CA SER A 369 4.96 -25.02 -4.52
C SER A 369 5.64 -26.13 -5.30
N ASP A 370 5.87 -25.96 -6.60
CA ASP A 370 6.35 -27.00 -7.51
C ASP A 370 7.88 -26.96 -7.66
N SER A 371 8.60 -26.86 -6.54
CA SER A 371 10.06 -26.77 -6.53
C SER A 371 10.77 -28.02 -7.09
N HIS A 372 10.06 -29.14 -7.24
CA HIS A 372 10.59 -30.39 -7.78
C HIS A 372 10.91 -30.31 -9.28
N LEU A 373 10.23 -29.43 -10.03
CA LEU A 373 10.48 -29.22 -11.46
C LEU A 373 11.77 -28.43 -11.74
N LEU A 374 12.34 -27.81 -10.71
CA LEU A 374 13.54 -26.96 -10.81
C LEU A 374 14.85 -27.75 -10.88
N GLY A 375 14.82 -29.08 -10.83
CA GLY A 375 16.04 -29.90 -10.89
C GLY A 375 16.86 -29.73 -12.17
N GLN A 376 16.23 -29.28 -13.27
CA GLN A 376 16.88 -29.02 -14.57
C GLN A 376 16.99 -27.52 -14.88
N ALA A 377 16.75 -26.65 -13.90
CA ALA A 377 16.82 -25.20 -14.08
C ALA A 377 18.27 -24.71 -14.10
N GLU A 378 18.58 -23.82 -15.03
CA GLU A 378 19.87 -23.10 -15.07
C GLU A 378 19.74 -21.70 -14.44
N LEU A 379 18.57 -21.08 -14.62
CA LEU A 379 18.21 -19.78 -14.07
C LEU A 379 16.77 -19.81 -13.52
N VAL A 380 16.61 -19.36 -12.29
CA VAL A 380 15.30 -19.18 -11.65
C VAL A 380 15.11 -17.72 -11.27
N VAL A 381 14.01 -17.12 -11.72
CA VAL A 381 13.60 -15.78 -11.34
C VAL A 381 12.39 -15.87 -10.43
N VAL A 382 12.49 -15.30 -9.22
CA VAL A 382 11.38 -15.20 -8.27
C VAL A 382 10.97 -13.74 -8.19
N ASP A 383 9.84 -13.39 -8.81
CA ASP A 383 9.24 -12.05 -8.66
C ASP A 383 8.29 -12.02 -7.47
N GLU A 384 8.24 -10.87 -6.79
CA GLU A 384 7.53 -10.65 -5.53
C GLU A 384 7.82 -11.71 -4.44
N ALA A 385 9.12 -11.98 -4.20
CA ALA A 385 9.57 -12.94 -3.20
C ALA A 385 9.05 -12.65 -1.77
N ALA A 386 8.77 -11.38 -1.43
CA ALA A 386 8.18 -10.99 -0.14
C ALA A 386 6.77 -11.55 0.10
N ALA A 387 6.02 -11.90 -0.96
CA ALA A 387 4.69 -12.47 -0.86
C ALA A 387 4.71 -14.01 -0.74
N VAL A 388 5.88 -14.64 -0.94
CA VAL A 388 6.06 -16.09 -0.83
C VAL A 388 6.56 -16.44 0.58
N PRO A 389 6.06 -17.51 1.23
CA PRO A 389 6.55 -17.93 2.53
C PRO A 389 8.05 -18.29 2.50
N LEU A 390 8.80 -17.88 3.54
CA LEU A 390 10.25 -18.11 3.62
C LEU A 390 10.68 -19.57 3.38
N PRO A 391 10.01 -20.61 3.94
CA PRO A 391 10.41 -21.99 3.68
C PRO A 391 10.25 -22.41 2.21
N MET A 392 9.31 -21.81 1.48
CA MET A 392 9.16 -22.05 0.05
C MET A 392 10.27 -21.36 -0.73
N VAL A 393 10.59 -20.10 -0.40
CA VAL A 393 11.71 -19.38 -1.04
C VAL A 393 13.04 -20.11 -0.83
N GLN A 394 13.29 -20.64 0.37
CA GLN A 394 14.49 -21.45 0.64
C GLN A 394 14.55 -22.72 -0.21
N LYS A 395 13.42 -23.37 -0.51
CA LYS A 395 13.36 -24.52 -1.43
C LYS A 395 13.61 -24.15 -2.89
N LEU A 396 13.31 -22.90 -3.27
CA LEU A 396 13.59 -22.35 -4.61
C LEU A 396 15.07 -21.93 -4.77
N LEU A 397 15.86 -21.90 -3.70
CA LEU A 397 17.30 -21.61 -3.75
C LEU A 397 18.10 -22.89 -3.96
N GLY A 398 18.11 -23.40 -5.20
CA GLY A 398 18.89 -24.57 -5.61
C GLY A 398 20.30 -24.26 -6.14
N PRO A 399 21.03 -25.27 -6.66
CA PRO A 399 22.38 -25.13 -7.22
C PRO A 399 22.37 -24.55 -8.65
N TYR A 400 21.67 -23.44 -8.85
CA TYR A 400 21.56 -22.68 -10.10
C TYR A 400 21.55 -21.18 -9.83
N LEU A 401 21.67 -20.36 -10.88
CA LEU A 401 21.61 -18.90 -10.79
C LEU A 401 20.19 -18.49 -10.37
N VAL A 402 20.06 -17.60 -9.38
CA VAL A 402 18.75 -17.14 -8.89
C VAL A 402 18.67 -15.62 -8.88
N PHE A 403 17.63 -15.08 -9.52
CA PHE A 403 17.25 -13.68 -9.38
C PHE A 403 16.06 -13.57 -8.44
N LEU A 404 16.24 -12.87 -7.32
CA LEU A 404 15.21 -12.60 -6.34
C LEU A 404 14.76 -11.15 -6.46
N ALA A 405 13.49 -10.92 -6.78
CA ALA A 405 12.89 -9.60 -6.79
C ALA A 405 11.95 -9.43 -5.60
N SER A 406 12.21 -8.42 -4.76
CA SER A 406 11.39 -8.17 -3.58
C SER A 406 10.98 -6.71 -3.44
N THR A 407 9.73 -6.48 -3.03
CA THR A 407 9.17 -5.16 -2.73
C THR A 407 9.38 -4.81 -1.26
N ILE A 408 10.15 -3.74 -0.98
CA ILE A 408 10.49 -3.33 0.39
C ILE A 408 9.39 -2.45 0.99
N SER A 409 8.89 -1.49 0.22
CA SER A 409 7.85 -0.54 0.62
C SER A 409 6.71 -0.52 -0.40
N GLY A 410 5.48 -0.67 0.09
CA GLY A 410 4.28 -0.67 -0.74
C GLY A 410 3.02 -1.11 0.02
N TYR A 411 1.87 -0.90 -0.61
CA TYR A 411 0.55 -1.21 -0.02
C TYR A 411 0.15 -2.69 -0.09
N GLU A 412 0.94 -3.54 -0.75
CA GLU A 412 0.58 -4.96 -0.98
C GLU A 412 0.97 -5.91 0.16
N GLY A 413 1.32 -5.36 1.32
CA GLY A 413 1.62 -6.13 2.52
C GLY A 413 2.81 -7.02 2.38
N THR A 414 3.93 -6.39 2.13
CA THR A 414 5.20 -7.06 1.93
C THR A 414 5.88 -7.26 3.29
N GLY A 415 6.29 -8.50 3.55
CA GLY A 415 7.03 -8.90 4.74
C GLY A 415 8.48 -8.39 4.70
N ARG A 416 8.66 -7.06 4.74
CA ARG A 416 9.96 -6.36 4.70
C ARG A 416 11.00 -7.05 5.60
N SER A 417 10.60 -7.44 6.80
CA SER A 417 11.47 -8.10 7.76
C SER A 417 11.91 -9.50 7.37
N LEU A 418 11.12 -10.25 6.60
CA LEU A 418 11.50 -11.59 6.14
C LEU A 418 12.45 -11.54 4.96
N THR A 419 12.24 -10.62 4.01
CA THR A 419 13.23 -10.43 2.94
C THR A 419 14.55 -9.94 3.52
N LEU A 420 14.53 -9.00 4.47
CA LEU A 420 15.76 -8.56 5.15
C LEU A 420 16.42 -9.71 5.93
N LYS A 421 15.65 -10.53 6.67
CA LYS A 421 16.18 -11.73 7.33
C LYS A 421 16.78 -12.74 6.35
N LEU A 422 16.15 -12.95 5.19
CA LEU A 422 16.67 -13.83 4.15
C LEU A 422 17.97 -13.27 3.55
N ILE A 423 18.02 -11.96 3.27
CA ILE A 423 19.22 -11.28 2.78
C ILE A 423 20.34 -11.38 3.82
N GLU A 424 20.04 -11.16 5.10
CA GLU A 424 21.00 -11.33 6.21
C GLU A 424 21.50 -12.78 6.31
N GLN A 425 20.62 -13.77 6.18
CA GLN A 425 21.00 -15.19 6.16
C GLN A 425 21.93 -15.49 4.97
N LEU A 426 21.57 -15.04 3.76
CA LEU A 426 22.39 -15.21 2.57
C LEU A 426 23.74 -14.46 2.69
N ARG A 427 23.77 -13.30 3.33
CA ARG A 427 24.99 -12.53 3.59
C ARG A 427 25.92 -13.27 4.54
N GLN A 428 25.38 -13.86 5.62
CA GLN A 428 26.16 -14.69 6.54
C GLN A 428 26.73 -15.94 5.84
N GLU A 429 25.94 -16.59 4.99
CA GLU A 429 26.38 -17.72 4.18
C GLU A 429 27.48 -17.32 3.18
N SER A 430 27.37 -16.15 2.54
CA SER A 430 28.39 -15.64 1.60
C SER A 430 29.74 -15.33 2.26
N GLY A 431 29.73 -14.93 3.54
CA GLY A 431 30.95 -14.54 4.27
C GLY A 431 31.80 -15.73 4.74
N SER A 432 31.24 -16.94 4.72
CA SER A 432 31.94 -18.15 5.13
C SER A 432 32.62 -18.80 3.91
N GLN A 433 33.92 -18.51 3.73
CA GLN A 433 34.72 -18.75 2.52
C GLN A 433 34.89 -20.21 2.03
N ALA A 434 34.22 -21.20 2.61
CA ALA A 434 34.38 -22.60 2.19
C ALA A 434 33.25 -23.13 1.29
N GLN A 435 32.01 -22.64 1.42
CA GLN A 435 30.84 -23.15 0.66
C GLN A 435 29.70 -22.11 0.48
N GLY A 436 30.00 -20.81 0.61
CA GLY A 436 29.00 -19.75 0.55
C GLY A 436 28.46 -19.48 -0.86
N ARG A 437 27.17 -19.14 -0.95
CA ARG A 437 26.53 -18.63 -2.17
C ARG A 437 26.95 -17.17 -2.38
N ASN A 438 27.35 -16.77 -3.60
CA ASN A 438 27.70 -15.36 -3.87
C ASN A 438 26.41 -14.52 -3.91
N LEU A 439 26.34 -13.48 -3.08
CA LEU A 439 25.17 -12.59 -2.99
C LEU A 439 25.52 -11.24 -3.59
N GLN A 440 24.80 -10.85 -4.63
CA GLN A 440 24.86 -9.50 -5.20
C GLN A 440 23.56 -8.75 -4.90
N GLU A 441 23.67 -7.61 -4.24
CA GLU A 441 22.51 -6.79 -3.87
C GLU A 441 22.39 -5.56 -4.79
N VAL A 442 21.15 -5.29 -5.22
CA VAL A 442 20.79 -4.10 -6.00
C VAL A 442 19.52 -3.49 -5.43
N SER A 443 19.54 -2.18 -5.20
CA SER A 443 18.36 -1.41 -4.81
C SER A 443 17.93 -0.47 -5.94
N LEU A 444 16.62 -0.42 -6.23
CA LEU A 444 16.03 0.56 -7.13
C LEU A 444 15.28 1.61 -6.31
N SER A 445 15.72 2.86 -6.43
CA SER A 445 15.13 3.99 -5.71
C SER A 445 14.32 4.91 -6.63
N GLU A 446 14.78 5.11 -7.86
CA GLU A 446 14.15 6.05 -8.80
C GLU A 446 12.85 5.50 -9.42
N SER A 447 11.80 6.32 -9.47
CA SER A 447 10.50 5.96 -10.06
C SER A 447 10.52 6.09 -11.57
N ILE A 448 9.88 5.14 -12.25
CA ILE A 448 9.72 5.22 -13.71
C ILE A 448 8.53 6.08 -14.14
N ARG A 449 7.57 6.33 -13.24
CA ARG A 449 6.32 7.03 -13.56
C ARG A 449 6.41 8.54 -13.38
N TYR A 450 7.14 9.00 -12.37
CA TYR A 450 7.27 10.40 -11.96
C TYR A 450 8.70 10.68 -11.50
N SER A 451 9.09 11.95 -11.49
CA SER A 451 10.42 12.40 -11.09
C SER A 451 10.67 12.18 -9.59
N PRO A 452 11.94 12.07 -9.15
CA PRO A 452 12.27 11.98 -7.74
C PRO A 452 11.80 13.22 -6.96
N GLY A 453 11.49 13.05 -5.66
CA GLY A 453 11.07 14.17 -4.82
C GLY A 453 9.64 14.66 -5.05
N ASP A 454 8.77 13.82 -5.62
CA ASP A 454 7.36 14.15 -5.83
C ASP A 454 6.63 14.37 -4.49
N PRO A 455 6.11 15.59 -4.21
CA PRO A 455 5.46 15.92 -2.93
C PRO A 455 4.19 15.11 -2.68
N VAL A 456 3.47 14.69 -3.72
CA VAL A 456 2.29 13.83 -3.57
C VAL A 456 2.70 12.42 -3.12
N GLU A 457 3.85 11.91 -3.59
CA GLU A 457 4.40 10.65 -3.09
C GLU A 457 4.75 10.76 -1.61
N GLN A 458 5.52 11.79 -1.26
CA GLN A 458 5.98 12.00 0.10
C GLN A 458 4.80 12.15 1.06
N TRP A 459 3.79 12.94 0.68
CA TRP A 459 2.55 13.07 1.44
C TRP A 459 1.86 11.71 1.64
N LEU A 460 1.70 10.91 0.58
CA LEU A 460 1.05 9.61 0.65
C LEU A 460 1.82 8.63 1.56
N ASN A 461 3.15 8.59 1.45
CA ASN A 461 4.00 7.75 2.28
C ASN A 461 3.97 8.17 3.75
N CYS A 462 3.95 9.48 4.03
CA CYS A 462 3.80 10.00 5.39
C CYS A 462 2.42 9.67 5.98
N LEU A 463 1.34 9.90 5.22
CA LEU A 463 -0.04 9.63 5.63
C LEU A 463 -0.26 8.14 5.93
N LEU A 464 0.20 7.26 5.04
CA LEU A 464 0.01 5.81 5.17
C LEU A 464 1.13 5.10 5.95
N CYS A 465 2.14 5.85 6.41
CA CYS A 465 3.30 5.34 7.14
C CYS A 465 4.05 4.20 6.40
N LEU A 466 4.14 4.29 5.07
CA LEU A 466 4.78 3.26 4.23
C LEU A 466 6.31 3.25 4.38
N ASP A 467 6.88 4.42 4.69
CA ASP A 467 8.33 4.62 4.87
C ASP A 467 8.78 4.40 6.32
N ALA A 468 7.92 3.85 7.18
CA ALA A 468 8.22 3.68 8.59
C ALA A 468 9.51 2.87 8.77
N THR A 469 10.57 3.54 9.23
CA THR A 469 11.85 2.93 9.59
C THR A 469 11.88 2.69 11.08
N ILE A 470 12.44 1.54 11.46
CA ILE A 470 12.65 1.22 12.86
C ILE A 470 13.89 1.99 13.32
N VAL A 471 13.78 2.67 14.45
CA VAL A 471 14.95 3.28 15.09
C VAL A 471 15.80 2.16 15.67
N PRO A 472 17.11 2.05 15.34
CA PRO A 472 17.97 1.00 15.87
C PRO A 472 18.01 1.02 17.40
N ALA A 473 18.20 -0.14 18.02
CA ALA A 473 18.23 -0.31 19.47
C ALA A 473 19.24 0.62 20.15
N LYS A 474 18.80 1.41 21.14
CA LYS A 474 19.68 2.17 22.03
C LYS A 474 19.76 1.46 23.37
N GLY A 475 20.62 0.45 23.46
CA GLY A 475 20.79 -0.38 24.65
C GLY A 475 19.62 -1.33 24.89
N CYS A 476 19.74 -2.19 25.91
CA CYS A 476 18.72 -3.15 26.33
C CYS A 476 18.41 -2.95 27.82
N PRO A 477 17.36 -2.18 28.18
CA PRO A 477 16.94 -2.10 29.58
C PRO A 477 16.38 -3.46 30.02
N PRO A 478 16.58 -3.89 31.28
CA PRO A 478 16.00 -5.14 31.76
C PRO A 478 14.46 -5.07 31.64
N PRO A 479 13.79 -6.19 31.30
CA PRO A 479 12.35 -6.21 31.07
C PRO A 479 11.55 -5.87 32.34
N SER A 480 12.13 -6.04 33.54
CA SER A 480 11.52 -5.67 34.83
C SER A 480 11.18 -4.19 34.91
N ASP A 481 12.02 -3.33 34.35
CA ASP A 481 11.95 -1.87 34.51
C ASP A 481 11.08 -1.22 33.42
N CYS A 482 10.64 -2.02 32.46
CA CYS A 482 9.80 -1.58 31.36
C CYS A 482 8.33 -1.59 31.79
N ASN A 483 7.65 -0.48 31.54
CA ASN A 483 6.23 -0.30 31.89
C ASN A 483 5.37 -0.25 30.63
N LEU A 484 4.15 -0.76 30.77
CA LEU A 484 3.13 -0.75 29.73
C LEU A 484 2.27 0.51 29.88
N PHE A 485 2.01 1.18 28.76
CA PHE A 485 1.19 2.38 28.69
C PHE A 485 0.02 2.17 27.73
N TYR A 486 -1.10 2.81 28.03
CA TYR A 486 -2.24 2.90 27.14
C TYR A 486 -2.09 4.11 26.22
N VAL A 487 -2.32 3.94 24.92
CA VAL A 487 -2.21 5.03 23.94
C VAL A 487 -3.59 5.60 23.64
N ASN A 488 -3.75 6.91 23.82
CA ASN A 488 -4.96 7.59 23.39
C ASN A 488 -4.94 7.79 21.87
N ARG A 489 -5.93 7.21 21.19
CA ARG A 489 -6.04 7.22 19.73
C ARG A 489 -6.43 8.58 19.16
N ASP A 490 -7.27 9.35 19.84
CA ASP A 490 -7.68 10.68 19.38
C ASP A 490 -6.45 11.60 19.25
N THR A 491 -5.55 11.55 20.24
CA THR A 491 -4.28 12.29 20.24
C THR A 491 -3.22 11.72 19.32
N LEU A 492 -3.27 10.41 19.07
CA LEU A 492 -2.33 9.74 18.17
C LEU A 492 -2.60 10.16 16.72
N PHE A 493 -3.87 10.26 16.34
CA PHE A 493 -4.31 10.60 14.98
C PHE A 493 -4.60 12.10 14.78
N SER A 494 -4.26 12.97 15.73
CA SER A 494 -4.48 14.44 15.65
C SER A 494 -3.52 15.17 14.69
N TYR A 495 -2.64 14.45 13.98
CA TYR A 495 -1.66 14.99 13.02
C TYR A 495 -0.66 16.00 13.61
N HIS A 496 -0.34 15.90 14.90
CA HIS A 496 0.74 16.68 15.52
C HIS A 496 2.13 16.05 15.22
N ARG A 497 3.18 16.87 15.05
CA ARG A 497 4.53 16.40 14.67
C ARG A 497 5.08 15.30 15.59
N ALA A 498 4.87 15.41 16.90
CA ALA A 498 5.33 14.39 17.86
C ALA A 498 4.47 13.12 17.80
N SER A 499 3.15 13.25 17.64
CA SER A 499 2.22 12.12 17.49
C SER A 499 2.49 11.35 16.20
N GLU A 500 2.77 12.05 15.10
CA GLU A 500 3.16 11.44 13.82
C GLU A 500 4.48 10.68 13.94
N ALA A 501 5.51 11.26 14.59
CA ALA A 501 6.77 10.56 14.81
C ALA A 501 6.56 9.28 15.66
N PHE A 502 5.70 9.34 16.67
CA PHE A 502 5.34 8.19 17.49
C PHE A 502 4.54 7.14 16.71
N LEU A 503 3.56 7.56 15.89
CA LEU A 503 2.77 6.69 15.02
C LEU A 503 3.67 5.97 14.00
N GLN A 504 4.63 6.67 13.40
CA GLN A 504 5.61 6.07 12.50
C GLN A 504 6.46 5.00 13.19
N GLN A 505 6.84 5.19 14.46
CA GLN A 505 7.54 4.15 15.23
C GLN A 505 6.65 2.93 15.49
N VAL A 506 5.38 3.15 15.87
CA VAL A 506 4.40 2.07 16.12
C VAL A 506 4.16 1.26 14.84
N ILE A 507 3.87 1.93 13.71
CA ILE A 507 3.63 1.26 12.43
C ILE A 507 4.92 0.62 11.90
N GLY A 508 6.07 1.26 12.08
CA GLY A 508 7.37 0.67 11.75
C GLY A 508 7.60 -0.65 12.46
N LEU A 509 7.19 -0.74 13.73
CA LEU A 509 7.25 -1.99 14.50
C LEU A 509 6.28 -3.05 13.96
N TYR A 510 5.05 -2.68 13.59
CA TYR A 510 4.09 -3.60 12.97
C TYR A 510 4.58 -4.13 11.62
N VAL A 511 5.15 -3.26 10.79
CA VAL A 511 5.75 -3.64 9.51
C VAL A 511 6.92 -4.59 9.71
N ALA A 512 7.67 -4.43 10.79
CA ALA A 512 8.80 -5.28 11.12
C ALA A 512 8.43 -6.65 11.69
N SER A 513 7.40 -6.73 12.54
CA SER A 513 7.06 -7.97 13.23
C SER A 513 6.16 -8.90 12.42
N HIS A 514 5.28 -8.35 11.58
CA HIS A 514 4.26 -9.14 10.88
C HIS A 514 4.64 -9.51 9.45
N TYR A 515 4.16 -10.69 9.02
CA TYR A 515 4.40 -11.25 7.69
C TYR A 515 3.74 -10.43 6.57
N LYS A 516 2.52 -9.93 6.81
CA LYS A 516 1.72 -9.19 5.84
C LYS A 516 0.97 -8.06 6.54
N ASN A 517 1.14 -6.83 6.05
CA ASN A 517 0.50 -5.64 6.60
C ASN A 517 -0.23 -4.86 5.51
N SER A 518 -1.49 -4.51 5.69
CA SER A 518 -2.21 -3.68 4.73
C SER A 518 -2.28 -2.24 5.24
N PRO A 519 -2.22 -1.21 4.38
CA PRO A 519 -2.53 0.16 4.78
C PRO A 519 -3.94 0.30 5.39
N ASN A 520 -4.86 -0.61 5.05
CA ASN A 520 -6.19 -0.65 5.66
C ASN A 520 -6.15 -0.98 7.16
N ASP A 521 -5.08 -1.60 7.64
CA ASP A 521 -4.90 -1.89 9.07
C ASP A 521 -4.74 -0.60 9.88
N LEU A 522 -4.14 0.44 9.29
CA LEU A 522 -4.02 1.76 9.89
C LEU A 522 -5.38 2.45 10.01
N GLN A 523 -6.20 2.34 8.95
CA GLN A 523 -7.57 2.86 8.94
C GLN A 523 -8.43 2.13 9.99
N MET A 524 -8.26 0.81 10.12
CA MET A 524 -8.93 0.02 11.15
C MET A 524 -8.48 0.44 12.56
N LEU A 525 -7.17 0.62 12.79
CA LEU A 525 -6.64 1.06 14.08
C LEU A 525 -7.17 2.45 14.49
N ALA A 526 -7.37 3.34 13.52
CA ALA A 526 -7.89 4.68 13.75
C ALA A 526 -9.40 4.68 14.05
N ASP A 527 -10.20 4.09 13.18
CA ASP A 527 -11.64 4.31 13.20
C ASP A 527 -12.39 3.30 14.09
N ALA A 528 -11.95 2.05 14.13
CA ALA A 528 -12.73 0.99 14.76
C ALA A 528 -12.76 1.10 16.30
N PRO A 529 -13.92 1.27 16.94
CA PRO A 529 -14.03 1.66 18.35
C PRO A 529 -13.48 0.59 19.30
N ALA A 530 -13.71 -0.69 19.02
CA ALA A 530 -13.29 -1.81 19.86
C ALA A 530 -11.77 -2.04 19.92
N HIS A 531 -10.98 -1.36 19.08
CA HIS A 531 -9.53 -1.53 19.07
C HIS A 531 -8.82 -0.63 20.10
N HIS A 532 -7.93 -1.21 20.87
CA HIS A 532 -7.11 -0.54 21.87
C HIS A 532 -5.63 -0.81 21.62
N LEU A 533 -4.80 0.18 21.93
CA LEU A 533 -3.36 0.13 21.67
C LEU A 533 -2.61 0.26 22.99
N PHE A 534 -1.73 -0.71 23.25
CA PHE A 534 -0.84 -0.71 24.41
C PHE A 534 0.61 -0.75 23.93
N VAL A 535 1.48 0.02 24.58
CA VAL A 535 2.89 0.16 24.21
C VAL A 535 3.78 -0.04 25.42
N LEU A 536 4.77 -0.92 25.28
CA LEU A 536 5.81 -1.14 26.28
C LEU A 536 6.95 -0.17 25.98
N LEU A 537 7.25 0.69 26.94
CA LEU A 537 8.28 1.72 26.81
C LEU A 537 9.46 1.41 27.72
N ALA A 538 10.66 1.76 27.25
CA ALA A 538 11.85 1.81 28.10
C ALA A 538 11.68 2.90 29.18
N PRO A 539 12.30 2.75 30.36
CA PRO A 539 12.30 3.79 31.38
C PRO A 539 12.88 5.09 30.83
N VAL A 540 12.14 6.18 31.00
CA VAL A 540 12.46 7.48 30.39
C VAL A 540 13.50 8.20 31.26
N SER A 541 14.76 8.23 30.82
CA SER A 541 15.82 8.98 31.50
C SER A 541 15.73 10.50 31.27
N ASN A 542 15.14 10.94 30.14
CA ASN A 542 15.01 12.35 29.76
C ASN A 542 13.56 12.70 29.35
N ALA A 543 12.91 13.59 30.10
CA ALA A 543 11.49 13.95 29.91
C ALA A 543 11.14 14.63 28.56
N LYS A 544 12.14 15.10 27.78
CA LYS A 544 11.94 15.78 26.48
C LYS A 544 12.15 14.91 25.25
N ALA A 545 12.69 13.70 25.39
CA ALA A 545 12.91 12.80 24.27
C ALA A 545 11.68 11.90 24.06
N LEU A 546 11.33 11.62 22.81
CA LEU A 546 10.33 10.61 22.49
C LEU A 546 10.81 9.24 23.02
N PRO A 547 10.00 8.54 23.84
CA PRO A 547 10.40 7.26 24.39
C PRO A 547 10.50 6.21 23.28
N GLN A 548 11.51 5.35 23.38
CA GLN A 548 11.65 4.23 22.43
C GLN A 548 10.57 3.18 22.71
N VAL A 549 9.79 2.84 21.68
CA VAL A 549 8.78 1.80 21.74
C VAL A 549 9.44 0.43 21.56
N LEU A 550 9.37 -0.41 22.60
CA LEU A 550 10.00 -1.74 22.60
C LEU A 550 9.06 -2.84 22.09
N CYS A 551 7.80 -2.77 22.52
CA CYS A 551 6.74 -3.70 22.16
C CYS A 551 5.42 -2.94 21.97
N VAL A 552 4.61 -3.34 21.01
CA VAL A 552 3.26 -2.81 20.78
C VAL A 552 2.28 -3.98 20.77
N MET A 553 1.16 -3.83 21.48
CA MET A 553 0.04 -4.76 21.46
C MET A 553 -1.23 -4.06 20.99
N GLN A 554 -1.91 -4.68 20.02
CA GLN A 554 -3.24 -4.30 19.57
C GLN A 554 -4.25 -5.29 20.16
N VAL A 555 -5.17 -4.77 20.94
CA VAL A 555 -6.27 -5.54 21.56
C VAL A 555 -7.59 -5.11 20.91
N CYS A 556 -8.49 -6.03 20.67
CA CYS A 556 -9.85 -5.77 20.20
C CYS A 556 -10.83 -6.34 21.21
N TYR A 557 -11.76 -5.55 21.72
CA TYR A 557 -12.86 -6.07 22.53
C TYR A 557 -13.88 -6.76 21.62
N GLU A 558 -14.33 -7.93 22.06
CA GLU A 558 -15.28 -8.79 21.34
C GLU A 558 -16.30 -9.36 22.34
N GLY A 559 -17.49 -9.69 21.84
CA GLY A 559 -18.53 -10.32 22.66
C GLY A 559 -19.64 -9.37 23.09
N CYS A 560 -20.33 -9.71 24.18
CA CYS A 560 -21.60 -9.09 24.57
C CYS A 560 -22.66 -9.14 23.45
N ILE A 561 -22.70 -10.23 22.69
CA ILE A 561 -23.65 -10.44 21.59
C ILE A 561 -24.93 -11.04 22.17
N SER A 562 -26.09 -10.54 21.75
CA SER A 562 -27.36 -11.09 22.21
C SER A 562 -27.62 -12.48 21.62
N ALA A 563 -28.09 -13.42 22.44
CA ALA A 563 -28.39 -14.80 22.01
C ALA A 563 -29.39 -14.85 20.83
N ALA A 564 -30.36 -13.92 20.79
CA ALA A 564 -31.29 -13.77 19.67
C ALA A 564 -30.59 -13.46 18.35
N THR A 565 -29.55 -12.61 18.37
CA THR A 565 -28.77 -12.24 17.19
C THR A 565 -27.89 -13.40 16.73
N VAL A 566 -27.34 -14.18 17.66
CA VAL A 566 -26.56 -15.39 17.38
C VAL A 566 -27.45 -16.42 16.67
N SER A 567 -28.65 -16.68 17.20
CA SER A 567 -29.60 -17.63 16.63
C SER A 567 -30.09 -17.22 15.23
N ASP A 568 -30.47 -15.95 15.01
CA ASP A 568 -30.87 -15.47 13.67
C ASP A 568 -29.71 -15.56 12.67
N SER A 569 -28.50 -15.18 13.08
CA SER A 569 -27.32 -15.20 12.20
C SER A 569 -26.86 -16.61 11.85
N MET A 570 -26.94 -17.54 12.81
CA MET A 570 -26.63 -18.96 12.62
C MET A 570 -27.63 -19.59 11.64
N SER A 571 -28.92 -19.27 11.76
CA SER A 571 -29.95 -19.74 10.82
C SER A 571 -29.74 -19.24 9.38
N ARG A 572 -29.16 -18.05 9.22
CA ARG A 572 -28.88 -17.39 7.93
C ARG A 572 -27.49 -17.65 7.38
N GLY A 573 -26.63 -18.35 8.12
CA GLY A 573 -25.23 -18.60 7.77
C GLY A 573 -24.41 -17.31 7.57
N ARG A 574 -24.80 -16.19 8.19
CA ARG A 574 -24.11 -14.90 8.05
C ARG A 574 -23.14 -14.71 9.20
N ARG A 575 -21.88 -14.44 8.86
CA ARG A 575 -20.86 -13.97 9.81
C ARG A 575 -20.90 -12.45 9.85
N ALA A 576 -21.16 -11.85 11.00
CA ALA A 576 -20.94 -10.41 11.17
C ALA A 576 -19.43 -10.13 11.15
N ALA A 577 -19.04 -8.97 10.61
CA ALA A 577 -17.63 -8.56 10.58
C ALA A 577 -17.24 -7.97 11.95
N GLY A 578 -16.16 -8.45 12.55
CA GLY A 578 -15.64 -7.95 13.83
C GLY A 578 -15.31 -9.06 14.83
N ASP A 579 -16.35 -9.67 15.40
CA ASP A 579 -16.28 -10.61 16.53
C ASP A 579 -15.82 -12.02 16.14
N LEU A 580 -14.53 -12.19 15.82
CA LEU A 580 -14.05 -13.45 15.28
C LEU A 580 -14.20 -14.63 16.27
N ILE A 581 -13.83 -14.42 17.54
CA ILE A 581 -13.78 -15.51 18.52
C ILE A 581 -15.19 -15.99 18.90
N PRO A 582 -16.13 -15.10 19.31
CA PRO A 582 -17.50 -15.49 19.60
C PRO A 582 -18.15 -16.26 18.46
N TRP A 583 -18.07 -15.74 17.23
CA TRP A 583 -18.68 -16.41 16.06
C TRP A 583 -18.07 -17.77 15.76
N THR A 584 -16.75 -17.92 15.92
CA THR A 584 -16.08 -19.20 15.64
C THR A 584 -16.45 -20.26 16.66
N ILE A 585 -16.46 -19.91 17.96
CA ILE A 585 -16.78 -20.84 19.03
C ILE A 585 -18.27 -21.22 18.99
N SER A 586 -19.17 -20.25 18.86
CA SER A 586 -20.61 -20.54 18.73
C SER A 586 -20.92 -21.35 17.47
N GLN A 587 -20.19 -21.17 16.37
CA GLN A 587 -20.41 -21.99 15.17
C GLN A 587 -19.90 -23.43 15.33
N GLN A 588 -18.75 -23.63 15.97
CA GLN A 588 -18.12 -24.95 16.09
C GLN A 588 -18.71 -25.79 17.23
N PHE A 589 -18.97 -25.17 18.38
CA PHE A 589 -19.47 -25.84 19.58
C PHE A 589 -20.98 -25.67 19.79
N GLN A 590 -21.65 -24.86 18.95
CA GLN A 590 -23.07 -24.55 19.08
C GLN A 590 -23.43 -23.96 20.46
N ASP A 591 -22.48 -23.24 21.05
CA ASP A 591 -22.62 -22.61 22.35
C ASP A 591 -23.03 -21.14 22.18
N GLU A 592 -24.28 -20.84 22.55
CA GLU A 592 -24.84 -19.48 22.54
C GLU A 592 -24.39 -18.67 23.75
N GLU A 593 -24.08 -19.32 24.88
CA GLU A 593 -23.69 -18.63 26.12
C GLU A 593 -22.32 -17.97 25.95
N PHE A 594 -21.39 -18.63 25.24
CA PHE A 594 -20.06 -18.08 24.99
C PHE A 594 -20.11 -16.72 24.25
N ALA A 595 -21.06 -16.54 23.32
CA ALA A 595 -21.19 -15.28 22.58
C ALA A 595 -21.67 -14.10 23.45
N SER A 596 -22.33 -14.41 24.57
CA SER A 596 -22.79 -13.39 25.53
C SER A 596 -21.66 -12.88 26.45
N LEU A 597 -20.56 -13.62 26.58
CA LEU A 597 -19.41 -13.23 27.40
C LEU A 597 -18.69 -12.01 26.83
N ALA A 598 -18.06 -11.23 27.70
CA ALA A 598 -17.23 -10.11 27.31
C ALA A 598 -15.76 -10.58 27.22
N GLY A 599 -15.12 -10.39 26.08
CA GLY A 599 -13.73 -10.80 25.92
C GLY A 599 -12.88 -9.80 25.16
N ALA A 600 -11.58 -10.08 25.19
CA ALA A 600 -10.62 -9.34 24.40
C ALA A 600 -9.80 -10.28 23.53
N ARG A 601 -9.62 -9.92 22.26
CA ARG A 601 -8.70 -10.58 21.35
C ARG A 601 -7.43 -9.75 21.19
N ILE A 602 -6.27 -10.33 21.47
CA ILE A 602 -5.00 -9.76 21.03
C ILE A 602 -4.88 -10.01 19.54
N VAL A 603 -5.07 -8.95 18.75
CA VAL A 603 -5.01 -8.99 17.28
C VAL A 603 -3.55 -9.04 16.83
N ARG A 604 -2.68 -8.26 17.46
CA ARG A 604 -1.25 -8.15 17.10
C ARG A 604 -0.38 -7.95 18.33
N ILE A 605 0.76 -8.62 18.33
CA ILE A 605 1.88 -8.35 19.23
C ILE A 605 3.14 -8.15 18.38
N ALA A 606 3.79 -7.02 18.56
CA ALA A 606 4.94 -6.62 17.77
C ALA A 606 6.09 -6.25 18.71
N THR A 607 7.16 -7.04 18.66
CA THR A 607 8.40 -6.77 19.38
C THR A 607 9.47 -6.29 18.39
N HIS A 608 10.34 -5.40 18.86
CA HIS A 608 11.46 -4.95 18.06
C HIS A 608 12.34 -6.12 17.61
N PRO A 609 12.73 -6.21 16.31
CA PRO A 609 13.50 -7.35 15.79
C PRO A 609 14.77 -7.65 16.56
N GLU A 610 15.52 -6.61 16.96
CA GLU A 610 16.77 -6.75 17.72
C GLU A 610 16.55 -7.16 19.19
N TYR A 611 15.35 -6.94 19.73
CA TYR A 611 14.98 -7.31 21.10
C TYR A 611 14.19 -8.62 21.17
N GLN A 612 14.11 -9.36 20.06
CA GLN A 612 13.49 -10.67 20.03
C GLN A 612 14.26 -11.63 20.96
N ARG A 613 13.54 -12.53 21.64
CA ARG A 613 14.06 -13.51 22.61
C ARG A 613 14.54 -12.95 23.95
N MET A 614 14.45 -11.64 24.19
CA MET A 614 14.78 -11.02 25.49
C MET A 614 13.61 -10.95 26.48
N GLY A 615 12.41 -11.41 26.11
CA GLY A 615 11.26 -11.50 27.03
C GLY A 615 10.34 -10.28 27.10
N TYR A 616 10.59 -9.20 26.35
CA TYR A 616 9.72 -8.01 26.36
C TYR A 616 8.26 -8.29 25.97
N GLY A 617 8.04 -9.21 25.02
CA GLY A 617 6.69 -9.62 24.64
C GLY A 617 5.96 -10.38 25.76
N GLN A 618 6.68 -11.19 26.53
CA GLN A 618 6.12 -11.90 27.69
C GLN A 618 5.78 -10.90 28.80
N ARG A 619 6.68 -9.98 29.13
CA ARG A 619 6.43 -8.91 30.10
C ARG A 619 5.21 -8.07 29.74
N ALA A 620 5.04 -7.72 28.47
CA ALA A 620 3.88 -6.97 28.00
C ALA A 620 2.57 -7.74 28.23
N LEU A 621 2.54 -9.05 27.98
CA LEU A 621 1.38 -9.90 28.23
C LEU A 621 1.07 -10.06 29.73
N GLU A 622 2.10 -10.24 30.55
CA GLU A 622 1.94 -10.32 32.01
C GLU A 622 1.30 -9.05 32.56
N LEU A 623 1.84 -7.88 32.20
CA LEU A 623 1.29 -6.57 32.61
C LEU A 623 -0.13 -6.33 32.11
N LEU A 624 -0.44 -6.77 30.88
CA LEU A 624 -1.78 -6.66 30.31
C LEU A 624 -2.78 -7.55 31.07
N THR A 625 -2.36 -8.75 31.45
CA THR A 625 -3.20 -9.71 32.20
C THR A 625 -3.45 -9.19 33.62
N GLU A 626 -2.42 -8.68 34.29
CA GLU A 626 -2.53 -8.04 35.61
C GLU A 626 -3.46 -6.81 35.57
N TYR A 627 -3.41 -6.03 34.50
CA TYR A 627 -4.31 -4.88 34.29
C TYR A 627 -5.77 -5.31 34.21
N TYR A 628 -6.11 -6.33 33.40
CA TYR A 628 -7.48 -6.79 33.26
C TYR A 628 -7.98 -7.61 34.46
N MET A 629 -7.09 -8.27 35.21
CA MET A 629 -7.43 -8.90 36.49
C MET A 629 -7.67 -7.87 37.62
N GLY A 630 -7.32 -6.60 37.40
CA GLY A 630 -7.50 -5.53 38.39
C GLY A 630 -6.45 -5.52 39.51
N HIS A 631 -5.28 -6.14 39.30
CA HIS A 631 -4.20 -6.15 40.30
C HIS A 631 -3.43 -4.82 40.38
N ILE A 632 -3.58 -3.94 39.40
CA ILE A 632 -2.93 -2.62 39.38
C ILE A 632 -3.80 -1.61 40.15
N PRO A 633 -3.29 -0.99 41.24
CA PRO A 633 -4.07 -0.04 42.02
C PRO A 633 -4.36 1.23 41.22
N MET A 634 -5.62 1.66 41.25
CA MET A 634 -6.10 2.86 40.56
C MET A 634 -5.79 4.12 41.37
N LEU A 635 -5.30 5.16 40.70
CA LEU A 635 -5.28 6.52 41.25
C LEU A 635 -6.64 7.15 40.93
N GLU A 636 -7.32 7.73 41.93
CA GLU A 636 -8.64 8.37 41.74
C GLU A 636 -8.61 9.37 40.56
N GLU A 637 -9.56 9.23 39.64
CA GLU A 637 -9.69 10.10 38.47
C GLU A 637 -10.04 11.53 38.88
N LYS A 638 -9.19 12.50 38.51
CA LYS A 638 -9.68 13.86 38.22
C LYS A 638 -10.37 13.80 36.87
N ALA A 639 -11.70 13.84 36.87
CA ALA A 639 -12.48 14.02 35.66
C ALA A 639 -11.98 15.27 34.92
N VAL A 640 -11.36 15.08 33.76
CA VAL A 640 -11.05 16.19 32.85
C VAL A 640 -12.38 16.55 32.19
N PRO A 641 -12.89 17.79 32.32
CA PRO A 641 -14.11 18.18 31.64
C PRO A 641 -13.86 18.16 30.14
N THR A 642 -14.52 17.23 29.44
CA THR A 642 -14.67 17.28 27.99
C THR A 642 -15.71 18.35 27.65
N SER A 643 -15.29 19.61 27.60
CA SER A 643 -16.06 20.68 26.98
C SER A 643 -15.47 20.95 25.60
N ASP A 644 -15.71 20.06 24.64
CA ASP A 644 -15.41 20.32 23.24
C ASP A 644 -16.67 20.89 22.58
N GLU A 645 -16.91 22.20 22.73
CA GLU A 645 -17.70 22.91 21.73
C GLU A 645 -16.80 23.12 20.49
N PRO A 646 -17.24 22.74 19.28
CA PRO A 646 -16.46 22.98 18.08
C PRO A 646 -16.35 24.49 17.86
N SER A 647 -15.15 25.07 18.07
CA SER A 647 -14.89 26.47 17.80
C SER A 647 -15.24 26.81 16.34
N GLU A 648 -15.93 27.93 16.10
CA GLU A 648 -16.47 28.38 14.80
C GLU A 648 -15.40 28.93 13.83
N GLN A 649 -14.19 28.35 13.77
CA GLN A 649 -13.16 28.79 12.82
C GLN A 649 -13.22 28.04 11.47
N GLU A 650 -13.42 28.74 10.35
CA GLU A 650 -13.47 28.16 8.99
C GLU A 650 -12.20 27.36 8.59
N VAL A 651 -11.09 27.53 9.31
CA VAL A 651 -9.84 26.79 9.10
C VAL A 651 -9.83 25.53 9.97
N PRO A 652 -9.61 24.32 9.40
CA PRO A 652 -9.38 23.11 10.17
C PRO A 652 -8.09 23.24 10.98
N ALA A 653 -8.22 23.48 12.28
CA ALA A 653 -7.13 23.45 13.23
C ALA A 653 -7.16 22.14 14.04
N PRO A 654 -6.02 21.67 14.58
CA PRO A 654 -6.01 20.57 15.53
C PRO A 654 -6.92 20.90 16.73
N ARG A 655 -7.63 19.90 17.26
CA ARG A 655 -8.49 20.08 18.44
C ARG A 655 -7.69 20.68 19.61
N THR A 656 -8.26 21.69 20.25
CA THR A 656 -7.69 22.34 21.44
C THR A 656 -8.16 21.60 22.68
N GLY A 657 -7.25 21.26 23.61
CA GLY A 657 -7.62 20.55 24.86
C GLY A 657 -7.51 19.02 24.80
N LEU A 658 -6.70 18.49 23.89
CA LEU A 658 -6.50 17.05 23.75
C LEU A 658 -5.90 16.40 25.02
N PRO A 659 -6.35 15.19 25.40
CA PRO A 659 -5.77 14.42 26.50
C PRO A 659 -4.28 14.08 26.24
N PRO A 660 -3.52 13.60 27.23
CA PRO A 660 -2.16 13.15 26.99
C PRO A 660 -2.12 11.93 26.06
N LEU A 661 -1.10 11.85 25.20
CA LEU A 661 -0.90 10.75 24.25
C LEU A 661 -0.74 9.38 24.94
N LEU A 662 -0.03 9.38 26.06
CA LEU A 662 0.28 8.20 26.86
C LEU A 662 -0.39 8.33 28.22
N LEU A 663 -1.19 7.33 28.57
CA LEU A 663 -1.82 7.18 29.87
C LEU A 663 -1.18 6.01 30.59
N LYS A 664 -0.89 6.19 31.89
CA LYS A 664 -0.45 5.05 32.71
C LYS A 664 -1.62 4.11 32.94
N LEU A 665 -1.32 2.82 33.09
CA LEU A 665 -2.36 1.82 33.40
C LEU A 665 -3.07 2.09 34.73
N SER A 666 -2.41 2.77 35.67
CA SER A 666 -3.02 3.20 36.95
C SER A 666 -4.04 4.34 36.81
N GLU A 667 -4.03 5.05 35.68
CA GLU A 667 -4.87 6.25 35.42
C GLU A 667 -6.15 5.91 34.65
N ARG A 668 -6.28 4.68 34.14
CA ARG A 668 -7.45 4.22 33.37
C ARG A 668 -8.05 2.99 34.02
N ARG A 669 -9.38 2.95 34.15
CA ARG A 669 -10.09 1.75 34.61
C ARG A 669 -10.14 0.70 33.50
N ALA A 670 -9.79 -0.55 33.85
CA ALA A 670 -9.92 -1.70 32.98
C ALA A 670 -11.40 -2.11 32.82
N GLU A 671 -11.77 -2.50 31.60
CA GLU A 671 -13.03 -3.17 31.30
C GLU A 671 -13.06 -4.56 31.95
N ARG A 672 -14.26 -5.03 32.33
CA ARG A 672 -14.44 -6.39 32.84
C ARG A 672 -14.40 -7.36 31.66
N LEU A 673 -13.47 -8.31 31.70
CA LEU A 673 -13.29 -9.32 30.67
C LEU A 673 -13.34 -10.71 31.30
N ASP A 674 -14.04 -11.63 30.63
CA ASP A 674 -14.17 -13.03 31.00
C ASP A 674 -13.07 -13.88 30.35
N TYR A 675 -12.65 -13.51 29.13
CA TYR A 675 -11.60 -14.22 28.41
C TYR A 675 -10.64 -13.29 27.65
N LEU A 676 -9.42 -13.78 27.46
CA LEU A 676 -8.39 -13.17 26.61
C LEU A 676 -7.97 -14.19 25.54
N GLY A 677 -8.27 -13.89 24.29
CA GLY A 677 -8.01 -14.76 23.15
C GLY A 677 -6.93 -14.23 22.21
N VAL A 678 -6.37 -15.13 21.39
CA VAL A 678 -5.36 -14.81 20.37
C VAL A 678 -5.72 -15.52 19.06
N SER A 679 -5.42 -14.89 17.93
CA SER A 679 -5.56 -15.52 16.62
C SER A 679 -4.30 -15.27 15.81
N TYR A 680 -3.64 -16.34 15.37
CA TYR A 680 -2.37 -16.26 14.64
C TYR A 680 -2.16 -17.45 13.72
N GLY A 681 -1.38 -17.26 12.65
CA GLY A 681 -0.94 -18.37 11.80
C GLY A 681 0.04 -19.26 12.56
N LEU A 682 -0.30 -20.55 12.69
CA LEU A 682 0.46 -21.50 13.50
C LEU A 682 1.90 -21.65 12.97
N THR A 683 2.87 -21.31 13.82
CA THR A 683 4.30 -21.55 13.57
C THR A 683 4.97 -22.03 14.86
N SER A 684 6.00 -22.85 14.75
CA SER A 684 6.72 -23.38 15.93
C SER A 684 7.23 -22.30 16.90
N PRO A 685 7.81 -21.16 16.43
CA PRO A 685 8.23 -20.09 17.34
C PRO A 685 7.07 -19.42 18.08
N LEU A 686 5.95 -19.14 17.40
CA LEU A 686 4.78 -18.52 18.02
C LEU A 686 4.08 -19.47 18.99
N LEU A 687 3.97 -20.75 18.66
CA LEU A 687 3.40 -21.75 19.58
C LEU A 687 4.21 -21.85 20.87
N LYS A 688 5.55 -21.87 20.77
CA LYS A 688 6.43 -21.86 21.95
C LYS A 688 6.29 -20.58 22.77
N PHE A 689 6.08 -19.43 22.11
CA PHE A 689 5.83 -18.16 22.79
C PHE A 689 4.54 -18.21 23.62
N TRP A 690 3.41 -18.62 23.03
CA TRP A 690 2.14 -18.69 23.74
C TRP A 690 2.09 -19.77 24.82
N LYS A 691 2.76 -20.92 24.61
CA LYS A 691 2.91 -21.94 25.67
C LYS A 691 3.65 -21.39 26.89
N LYS A 692 4.65 -20.53 26.69
CA LYS A 692 5.36 -19.88 27.80
C LYS A 692 4.52 -18.81 28.50
N ALA A 693 3.62 -18.16 27.77
CA ALA A 693 2.71 -17.15 28.32
C ALA A 693 1.55 -17.74 29.15
N GLY A 694 1.45 -19.06 29.30
CA GLY A 694 0.44 -19.71 30.14
C GLY A 694 -0.96 -19.81 29.53
N SER A 695 -1.13 -19.55 28.23
CA SER A 695 -2.43 -19.69 27.56
C SER A 695 -2.87 -21.16 27.52
N GLY A 696 -4.02 -21.47 28.13
CA GLY A 696 -4.75 -22.72 27.89
C GLY A 696 -5.16 -22.78 26.43
N ILE A 697 -4.60 -23.71 25.67
CA ILE A 697 -4.81 -23.79 24.22
C ILE A 697 -6.11 -24.55 23.95
N HIS A 698 -7.18 -23.84 23.61
CA HIS A 698 -8.33 -24.39 22.89
C HIS A 698 -8.11 -24.16 21.40
N GLU A 699 -7.66 -25.20 20.69
CA GLU A 699 -7.48 -25.16 19.23
C GLU A 699 -8.83 -25.30 18.54
N THR A 700 -9.32 -24.21 17.96
CA THR A 700 -10.43 -24.21 17.00
C THR A 700 -9.85 -24.02 15.59
N ASN A 701 -9.88 -25.04 14.75
CA ASN A 701 -9.46 -24.93 13.34
C ASN A 701 -10.44 -24.01 12.60
N THR A 702 -10.00 -22.81 12.18
CA THR A 702 -10.78 -21.89 11.33
C THR A 702 -10.67 -22.21 9.85
#